data_AF-A0A8B9UGU0-F1
#
_entry.id   AF-A0A8B9UGU0-F1
#
_cell.length_a   1.000
_cell.length_b   1.000
_cell.length_c   1.000
_cell.angle_alpha   90.00
_cell.angle_beta   90.00
_cell.angle_gamma   90.00
#
_symmetry.space_group_name_H-M   'P 1'
#
loop_
_entity.id
_entity.type
_entity.pdbx_description
1 polymer ?
#
loop_
_entity_poly.entity_id
_entity_poly.type
_entity_poly.pdbx_seq_one_letter_code
_entity_poly.pdbx_strand_id
1 'polypeptide(L)'
;MIILHNFVVRRLLKLKSACPRHSDLEDHHQPLREEPARHEGKAPAKHRPSLSPGGSRRSPVGAVRPPLVPQDARGQLQDRRGRCRPHTALPPPRLGARPPPFPPQRRASRLRANGSRERGGEGGAAILSPRPSGASMEPCGGGGRLGELRREAAEYYRGQRVPQRVEEALNALFPLCPADLYGALANYLSTFSKAPVICKLAGRKVLDGVGKPTLEVEIYCTVKNYEKRICSAIMSSHSHVPENTSPEITEGDEKERNDTVTTAVEWVNESLNTMLRDLKPTDQCEIDKMLGEYFRKKVEEKKEIQKEEEEEAAPLSCAPSAPSAPSGKKKAAKPGKKTSSTERTLPPAEPIEPVLCGSLAIGGTSLAVAKAGATINDIPLYLHIALLKYNQDSPKEMTLPRPMITLLNCEKFSPAKLKLVKEVMLIPPAQLSLRQGIERVLDIQKEVMRLLEPAGKVPSPQLADSKKGKAHNTGKKAPPPALKRVSHLGCLITGWDNLEQPLLLMQTACNNIGLELGTDMCLAINCAAHELMDYVKGKYEILTGTFKSPDEMVDMYVELINKFPSITALVDPLRKEDRQQWNNICCALGSKCYLIAEDAATNISKIKIDQNMNVPMCSGVVLKYINQTKVSDLIEFTGLLDGQRHITILGSPDGESSDDSLVDLAVGLGARFIKLGGLSRGERVTKYNRLLAIEEELAKNRTLRSEANFEFPDFAEETQPGKEASDIIPPPEQDSLPPQLSQPALQVHSLPAELPDNSTLT
;
A
#
# COMPACT_ATOMS: atom_id res chain seq x y z
N MET A 1 36.79 -28.41 8.40
CA MET A 1 36.83 -29.22 9.65
C MET A 1 38.24 -29.51 10.17
N ILE A 2 39.18 -30.11 9.42
CA ILE A 2 40.51 -30.52 9.95
C ILE A 2 41.33 -29.36 10.58
N ILE A 3 41.24 -28.15 10.03
CA ILE A 3 41.89 -26.96 10.61
C ILE A 3 41.25 -26.57 11.96
N LEU A 4 39.92 -26.67 12.06
CA LEU A 4 39.16 -26.37 13.28
C LEU A 4 39.50 -27.36 14.40
N HIS A 5 39.58 -28.66 14.08
CA HIS A 5 40.00 -29.72 15.00
C HIS A 5 41.41 -29.45 15.57
N ASN A 6 42.38 -29.14 14.70
CA ASN A 6 43.76 -28.84 15.13
C ASN A 6 43.87 -27.53 15.95
N PHE A 7 43.00 -26.55 15.70
CA PHE A 7 42.98 -25.31 16.49
C PHE A 7 42.41 -25.55 17.90
N VAL A 8 41.26 -26.24 18.00
CA VAL A 8 40.61 -26.57 19.28
C VAL A 8 41.51 -27.46 20.16
N VAL A 9 42.11 -28.52 19.59
CA VAL A 9 43.02 -29.41 20.33
C VAL A 9 44.25 -28.66 20.85
N ARG A 10 44.86 -27.77 20.04
CA ARG A 10 46.01 -26.94 20.49
C ARG A 10 45.63 -25.93 21.58
N ARG A 11 44.38 -25.43 21.61
CA ARG A 11 43.92 -24.50 22.65
C ARG A 11 43.62 -25.22 23.97
N LEU A 12 42.99 -26.39 23.92
CA LEU A 12 42.76 -27.26 25.09
C LEU A 12 44.08 -27.72 25.74
N LEU A 13 45.11 -28.00 24.94
CA LEU A 13 46.45 -28.34 25.46
C LEU A 13 47.14 -27.15 26.13
N LYS A 14 46.99 -25.91 25.62
CA LYS A 14 47.55 -24.70 26.26
C LYS A 14 46.84 -24.29 27.55
N LEU A 15 45.54 -24.57 27.69
CA LEU A 15 44.80 -24.31 28.94
C LEU A 15 45.18 -25.29 30.05
N LYS A 16 45.55 -26.54 29.73
CA LYS A 16 46.04 -27.53 30.70
C LYS A 16 47.41 -27.21 31.30
N SER A 17 48.22 -26.33 30.68
CA SER A 17 49.56 -25.97 31.17
C SER A 17 49.61 -24.74 32.09
N ALA A 18 48.46 -24.16 32.46
CA ALA A 18 48.38 -22.87 33.17
C ALA A 18 47.83 -22.95 34.61
N CYS A 19 47.71 -24.13 35.22
CA CYS A 19 47.33 -24.31 36.63
C CYS A 19 48.51 -24.84 37.45
N PRO A 20 48.96 -24.13 38.51
CA PRO A 20 49.86 -24.69 39.51
C PRO A 20 49.17 -25.84 40.26
N ARG A 21 49.91 -26.91 40.57
CA ARG A 21 49.42 -27.97 41.43
C ARG A 21 49.51 -27.50 42.88
N HIS A 22 48.41 -27.56 43.61
CA HIS A 22 48.46 -27.80 45.05
C HIS A 22 47.83 -29.18 45.30
N SER A 23 48.65 -30.10 45.80
CA SER A 23 48.17 -31.26 46.54
C SER A 23 47.85 -30.82 47.96
N ASP A 24 46.78 -31.38 48.52
CA ASP A 24 46.80 -32.34 49.64
C ASP A 24 45.35 -32.84 49.80
N LEU A 25 45.11 -34.16 49.72
CA LEU A 25 44.76 -35.03 50.86
C LEU A 25 43.43 -34.62 51.54
N GLU A 26 42.42 -35.48 51.69
CA GLU A 26 42.34 -36.94 51.51
C GLU A 26 40.86 -37.37 51.39
N ASP A 27 40.59 -38.57 50.87
CA ASP A 27 39.45 -39.48 51.12
C ASP A 27 38.01 -38.97 51.48
N HIS A 28 36.90 -39.59 51.04
CA HIS A 28 36.68 -41.00 50.66
C HIS A 28 35.33 -41.19 49.90
N HIS A 29 35.20 -42.31 49.17
CA HIS A 29 33.96 -43.04 48.81
C HIS A 29 32.68 -42.34 48.24
N GLN A 30 32.57 -42.36 46.91
CA GLN A 30 31.65 -43.21 46.11
C GLN A 30 30.46 -43.98 46.81
N PRO A 31 29.40 -44.41 46.06
CA PRO A 31 28.63 -43.71 45.01
C PRO A 31 27.10 -44.14 44.91
N LEU A 32 26.40 -43.68 43.87
CA LEU A 32 25.33 -44.39 43.10
C LEU A 32 24.08 -45.01 43.78
N ARG A 33 22.87 -44.47 43.48
CA ARG A 33 21.80 -45.09 42.62
C ARG A 33 20.46 -44.33 42.72
N GLU A 34 19.86 -43.92 41.60
CA GLU A 34 18.73 -44.56 40.88
C GLU A 34 17.38 -44.57 41.66
N GLU A 35 16.46 -43.69 41.21
CA GLU A 35 15.00 -43.83 40.93
C GLU A 35 14.13 -45.00 41.49
N PRO A 36 12.77 -44.94 41.43
CA PRO A 36 11.85 -43.80 41.15
C PRO A 36 10.57 -43.73 42.05
N ALA A 37 9.77 -42.69 41.80
CA ALA A 37 8.29 -42.55 41.94
C ALA A 37 7.43 -43.56 42.73
N ARG A 38 6.47 -43.04 43.55
CA ARG A 38 5.02 -43.17 43.29
C ARG A 38 4.11 -42.28 44.17
N HIS A 39 2.83 -42.26 43.77
CA HIS A 39 1.72 -41.38 44.18
C HIS A 39 1.05 -41.69 45.53
N GLU A 40 0.09 -40.80 45.86
CA GLU A 40 -1.01 -40.88 46.86
C GLU A 40 -0.65 -40.47 48.30
N GLY A 41 -1.50 -39.72 49.03
CA GLY A 41 -2.75 -39.05 48.63
C GLY A 41 -3.58 -38.56 49.83
N LYS A 42 -4.55 -37.66 49.55
CA LYS A 42 -5.68 -37.21 50.41
C LYS A 42 -5.38 -36.42 51.70
N ALA A 43 -6.02 -35.25 51.79
CA ALA A 43 -6.30 -34.53 53.05
C ALA A 43 -7.41 -35.25 53.87
N PRO A 44 -7.68 -34.85 55.14
CA PRO A 44 -8.72 -33.82 55.32
C PRO A 44 -8.63 -32.89 56.57
N ALA A 45 -8.97 -31.62 56.34
CA ALA A 45 -9.93 -30.76 57.08
C ALA A 45 -9.86 -30.47 58.62
N LYS A 46 -10.16 -29.17 58.93
CA LYS A 46 -10.56 -28.54 60.23
C LYS A 46 -9.43 -28.40 61.28
N HIS A 47 -9.17 -27.24 61.92
CA HIS A 47 -10.09 -26.31 62.59
C HIS A 47 -9.49 -24.90 62.77
N ARG A 48 -10.36 -23.87 62.92
CA ARG A 48 -10.09 -22.57 63.58
C ARG A 48 -10.69 -22.62 65.01
N PRO A 49 -10.24 -21.82 66.00
CA PRO A 49 -10.76 -20.44 66.15
C PRO A 49 -9.72 -19.40 66.73
N SER A 50 -9.79 -18.11 66.36
CA SER A 50 -10.24 -16.94 67.18
C SER A 50 -9.31 -16.55 68.36
N LEU A 51 -8.93 -15.29 68.63
CA LEU A 51 -9.76 -14.08 68.78
C LEU A 51 -8.95 -12.76 68.60
N SER A 52 -9.66 -11.63 68.41
CA SER A 52 -9.16 -10.24 68.35
C SER A 52 -9.35 -9.51 69.72
N PRO A 53 -9.09 -8.19 69.93
CA PRO A 53 -9.98 -7.12 69.40
C PRO A 53 -9.42 -5.68 69.19
N GLY A 54 -10.22 -4.84 68.50
CA GLY A 54 -10.27 -3.36 68.67
C GLY A 54 -9.78 -2.50 67.49
N GLY A 55 -10.54 -1.56 66.89
CA GLY A 55 -12.00 -1.32 66.94
C GLY A 55 -12.45 0.10 66.53
N SER A 56 -13.71 0.25 66.03
CA SER A 56 -14.54 1.50 66.01
C SER A 56 -14.10 2.65 65.04
N ARG A 57 -14.93 3.44 64.32
CA ARG A 57 -16.40 3.70 64.10
C ARG A 57 -16.51 4.64 62.85
N ARG A 58 -17.63 4.96 62.15
CA ARG A 58 -19.06 4.50 62.02
C ARG A 58 -19.63 5.06 60.67
N SER A 59 -20.89 4.76 60.31
CA SER A 59 -21.69 5.39 59.23
C SER A 59 -22.78 6.34 59.80
N PRO A 60 -23.65 7.00 58.97
CA PRO A 60 -24.94 6.39 58.57
C PRO A 60 -25.48 6.79 57.14
N VAL A 61 -26.04 5.87 56.33
CA VAL A 61 -27.47 5.48 56.12
C VAL A 61 -28.26 6.29 55.06
N GLY A 62 -28.88 5.56 54.12
CA GLY A 62 -29.99 6.01 53.25
C GLY A 62 -30.42 4.89 52.28
N ALA A 63 -31.69 4.46 52.29
CA ALA A 63 -32.17 3.31 51.50
C ALA A 63 -33.64 3.47 51.04
N VAL A 64 -33.95 3.06 49.80
CA VAL A 64 -35.32 2.92 49.26
C VAL A 64 -35.38 1.70 48.32
N ARG A 65 -36.55 1.04 48.25
CA ARG A 65 -36.83 -0.19 47.46
C ARG A 65 -37.78 0.07 46.26
N PRO A 66 -37.92 -0.87 45.29
CA PRO A 66 -38.53 -0.62 43.98
C PRO A 66 -39.98 -1.15 43.81
N PRO A 67 -40.64 -0.79 42.70
CA PRO A 67 -41.73 -1.55 42.05
C PRO A 67 -41.31 -2.01 40.63
N LEU A 68 -42.04 -2.82 39.85
CA LEU A 68 -42.97 -3.95 40.06
C LEU A 68 -43.05 -4.69 38.70
N VAL A 69 -43.34 -6.00 38.70
CA VAL A 69 -43.44 -6.84 37.48
C VAL A 69 -44.88 -7.31 37.28
N PRO A 70 -45.38 -7.43 36.03
CA PRO A 70 -46.46 -8.34 35.69
C PRO A 70 -45.93 -9.66 35.08
N GLN A 71 -46.32 -10.78 35.69
CA GLN A 71 -46.38 -12.11 35.06
C GLN A 71 -47.67 -12.17 34.19
N ASP A 72 -48.08 -13.22 33.46
CA ASP A 72 -47.68 -14.62 33.34
C ASP A 72 -48.23 -15.15 31.99
N ALA A 73 -47.54 -16.05 31.27
CA ALA A 73 -48.15 -16.82 30.17
C ALA A 73 -47.39 -18.13 29.93
N ARG A 74 -48.01 -19.24 30.34
CA ARG A 74 -47.39 -20.57 30.52
C ARG A 74 -47.33 -21.38 29.22
N GLY A 75 -46.36 -22.30 29.12
CA GLY A 75 -46.34 -23.35 28.10
C GLY A 75 -45.23 -24.38 28.33
N GLN A 76 -45.54 -25.49 28.98
CA GLN A 76 -44.56 -26.57 29.31
C GLN A 76 -44.26 -27.46 28.11
N LEU A 77 -43.05 -28.05 28.06
CA LEU A 77 -42.89 -29.51 27.89
C LEU A 77 -41.48 -29.99 28.27
N GLN A 78 -41.38 -31.26 28.68
CA GLN A 78 -40.25 -31.82 29.42
C GLN A 78 -39.22 -32.58 28.56
N ASP A 79 -37.99 -32.54 29.05
CA ASP A 79 -36.85 -33.43 28.80
C ASP A 79 -37.21 -34.93 28.62
N ARG A 80 -36.56 -35.59 27.63
CA ARG A 80 -35.86 -36.88 27.86
C ARG A 80 -34.88 -37.30 26.75
N ARG A 81 -33.59 -37.21 27.07
CA ARG A 81 -32.49 -38.19 26.84
C ARG A 81 -32.32 -38.88 25.46
N GLY A 82 -31.15 -38.72 24.83
CA GLY A 82 -30.81 -39.48 23.61
C GLY A 82 -29.35 -39.53 23.13
N ARG A 83 -28.39 -39.99 23.96
CA ARG A 83 -27.05 -40.54 23.60
C ARG A 83 -26.28 -39.94 22.40
N CYS A 84 -25.20 -39.20 22.68
CA CYS A 84 -24.09 -39.04 21.73
C CYS A 84 -23.26 -40.34 21.62
N ARG A 85 -23.00 -40.83 20.40
CA ARG A 85 -21.76 -41.55 20.00
C ARG A 85 -21.49 -41.31 18.49
N PRO A 86 -20.24 -41.50 18.02
CA PRO A 86 -19.69 -40.71 16.89
C PRO A 86 -19.75 -41.43 15.53
N HIS A 87 -18.98 -40.89 14.56
CA HIS A 87 -18.91 -41.16 13.12
C HIS A 87 -19.94 -40.34 12.31
N THR A 88 -19.60 -39.75 11.15
CA THR A 88 -18.42 -39.95 10.26
C THR A 88 -17.72 -38.64 9.90
N ALA A 89 -16.39 -38.66 9.81
CA ALA A 89 -15.63 -37.59 9.17
C ALA A 89 -15.93 -37.57 7.65
N LEU A 90 -16.17 -36.38 7.10
CA LEU A 90 -16.26 -36.17 5.66
C LEU A 90 -14.85 -36.27 5.03
N PRO A 91 -14.69 -36.96 3.88
CA PRO A 91 -13.39 -37.08 3.22
C PRO A 91 -13.00 -35.77 2.52
N PRO A 92 -11.68 -35.48 2.37
CA PRO A 92 -11.21 -34.33 1.60
C PRO A 92 -11.56 -34.47 0.10
N PRO A 93 -11.62 -33.35 -0.65
CA PRO A 93 -12.05 -33.36 -2.05
C PRO A 93 -11.09 -34.16 -2.95
N ARG A 94 -11.66 -34.82 -3.96
CA ARG A 94 -10.92 -35.66 -4.91
C ARG A 94 -10.04 -34.81 -5.83
N LEU A 95 -8.72 -34.96 -5.70
CA LEU A 95 -7.76 -34.49 -6.70
C LEU A 95 -7.94 -35.25 -8.02
N GLY A 96 -8.13 -34.52 -9.11
CA GLY A 96 -8.18 -35.07 -10.47
C GLY A 96 -6.78 -35.38 -11.02
N ALA A 97 -6.66 -36.54 -11.69
CA ALA A 97 -5.63 -36.94 -12.65
C ALA A 97 -4.15 -36.52 -12.42
N ARG A 98 -3.30 -37.48 -12.04
CA ARG A 98 -1.86 -37.40 -12.32
C ARG A 98 -1.58 -37.63 -13.81
N PRO A 99 -0.64 -36.90 -14.45
CA PRO A 99 -0.13 -37.26 -15.77
C PRO A 99 0.76 -38.52 -15.69
N PRO A 100 0.95 -39.25 -16.81
CA PRO A 100 1.78 -40.46 -16.85
C PRO A 100 3.29 -40.14 -16.76
N PRO A 101 4.14 -41.08 -16.31
CA PRO A 101 5.58 -40.89 -16.24
C PRO A 101 6.21 -40.89 -17.64
N PHE A 102 7.13 -39.95 -17.89
CA PHE A 102 7.93 -39.92 -19.12
C PHE A 102 8.94 -41.08 -19.18
N PRO A 103 9.20 -41.67 -20.37
CA PRO A 103 10.16 -42.76 -20.53
C PRO A 103 11.62 -42.25 -20.54
N PRO A 104 12.61 -43.13 -20.25
CA PRO A 104 14.02 -42.75 -20.24
C PRO A 104 14.53 -42.46 -21.67
N GLN A 105 15.10 -41.27 -21.88
CA GLN A 105 15.75 -40.93 -23.15
C GLN A 105 17.03 -41.76 -23.36
N ARG A 106 16.96 -42.75 -24.24
CA ARG A 106 18.15 -43.32 -24.89
C ARG A 106 18.75 -42.27 -25.82
N ARG A 107 20.06 -42.00 -25.70
CA ARG A 107 20.80 -41.18 -26.66
C ARG A 107 20.73 -41.82 -28.06
N ALA A 108 20.14 -41.10 -29.01
CA ALA A 108 20.22 -41.46 -30.42
C ALA A 108 21.58 -41.07 -31.00
N SER A 109 22.22 -42.08 -31.60
CA SER A 109 23.13 -41.99 -32.77
C SER A 109 23.36 -40.60 -33.38
N ARG A 110 24.62 -40.15 -33.41
CA ARG A 110 25.09 -39.25 -34.48
C ARG A 110 25.56 -40.07 -35.68
N LEU A 111 25.16 -39.59 -36.87
CA LEU A 111 25.49 -40.16 -38.16
C LEU A 111 26.97 -40.00 -38.52
N ARG A 112 27.43 -40.84 -39.45
CA ARG A 112 28.76 -40.80 -40.06
C ARG A 112 28.95 -39.52 -40.88
N ALA A 113 30.17 -39.00 -40.88
CA ALA A 113 30.75 -38.29 -42.02
C ALA A 113 32.02 -39.04 -42.44
N ASN A 114 32.30 -39.13 -43.75
CA ASN A 114 33.40 -39.90 -44.30
C ASN A 114 34.77 -39.24 -44.04
N GLY A 115 35.80 -40.05 -43.83
CA GLY A 115 37.19 -39.62 -43.65
C GLY A 115 38.17 -40.78 -43.81
N SER A 116 38.55 -41.02 -45.06
CA SER A 116 39.73 -41.73 -45.62
C SER A 116 40.56 -42.70 -44.75
N ARG A 117 40.90 -43.85 -45.36
CA ARG A 117 41.59 -45.01 -44.77
C ARG A 117 42.95 -45.25 -45.46
N GLU A 118 44.06 -45.09 -44.74
CA GLU A 118 45.40 -45.63 -45.05
C GLU A 118 46.27 -45.72 -43.76
N ARG A 119 47.38 -46.46 -43.65
CA ARG A 119 47.75 -47.84 -44.10
C ARG A 119 49.10 -48.21 -43.41
N GLY A 120 49.25 -49.43 -42.89
CA GLY A 120 50.53 -49.95 -42.34
C GLY A 120 50.89 -49.47 -40.91
N GLY A 121 51.71 -50.16 -40.12
CA GLY A 121 52.43 -51.43 -40.35
C GLY A 121 52.92 -52.08 -39.03
N GLU A 122 53.66 -53.19 -39.17
CA GLU A 122 54.24 -54.03 -38.08
C GLU A 122 55.20 -53.22 -37.18
N GLY A 123 55.54 -53.57 -35.93
CA GLY A 123 55.80 -54.88 -35.32
C GLY A 123 57.30 -55.00 -35.01
N GLY A 124 57.70 -55.42 -33.80
CA GLY A 124 59.13 -55.49 -33.44
C GLY A 124 59.40 -55.68 -31.94
N ALA A 125 60.35 -56.55 -31.61
CA ALA A 125 60.61 -57.03 -30.24
C ALA A 125 61.75 -56.28 -29.51
N ALA A 126 61.88 -56.60 -28.21
CA ALA A 126 62.87 -56.10 -27.27
C ALA A 126 64.34 -56.29 -27.68
N ILE A 127 65.25 -55.51 -27.08
CA ILE A 127 66.60 -55.94 -26.67
C ILE A 127 67.24 -55.00 -25.61
N LEU A 128 67.77 -55.62 -24.55
CA LEU A 128 68.85 -55.26 -23.60
C LEU A 128 69.01 -53.84 -22.99
N SER A 129 69.18 -53.84 -21.66
CA SER A 129 69.76 -52.75 -20.85
C SER A 129 71.30 -52.72 -20.94
N PRO A 130 71.97 -51.64 -20.48
CA PRO A 130 72.42 -51.62 -19.08
C PRO A 130 72.26 -50.26 -18.36
N ARG A 131 72.38 -50.29 -17.02
CA ARG A 131 72.40 -49.09 -16.14
C ARG A 131 73.71 -48.29 -16.34
N PRO A 132 73.71 -46.99 -15.98
CA PRO A 132 74.40 -46.67 -14.73
C PRO A 132 73.65 -45.74 -13.76
N SER A 133 74.09 -45.84 -12.51
CA SER A 133 73.90 -45.01 -11.31
C SER A 133 73.34 -43.58 -11.42
N GLY A 134 72.53 -43.21 -10.42
CA GLY A 134 72.63 -41.90 -9.76
C GLY A 134 71.63 -40.83 -10.20
N ALA A 135 70.37 -40.95 -9.79
CA ALA A 135 69.43 -39.84 -9.76
C ALA A 135 68.57 -39.90 -8.49
N SER A 136 68.33 -38.75 -7.88
CA SER A 136 67.52 -38.57 -6.67
C SER A 136 66.08 -39.02 -6.86
N MET A 137 65.48 -39.60 -5.81
CA MET A 137 64.02 -39.77 -5.73
C MET A 137 63.33 -38.41 -5.61
N GLU A 138 62.92 -37.85 -6.74
CA GLU A 138 61.82 -36.89 -6.81
C GLU A 138 60.52 -37.59 -6.35
N PRO A 139 59.81 -37.09 -5.31
CA PRO A 139 58.53 -37.65 -4.91
C PRO A 139 57.44 -37.28 -5.91
N CYS A 140 56.64 -38.27 -6.32
CA CYS A 140 55.66 -38.17 -7.41
C CYS A 140 54.80 -36.89 -7.38
N GLY A 141 54.71 -36.22 -8.53
CA GLY A 141 54.04 -34.93 -8.75
C GLY A 141 52.50 -34.92 -8.62
N GLY A 142 51.97 -35.31 -7.46
CA GLY A 142 50.58 -35.08 -7.05
C GLY A 142 50.43 -34.12 -5.87
N GLY A 143 51.52 -33.81 -5.14
CA GLY A 143 51.49 -33.03 -3.90
C GLY A 143 51.42 -31.51 -4.09
N GLY A 144 52.04 -30.96 -5.14
CA GLY A 144 52.18 -29.51 -5.35
C GLY A 144 50.83 -28.78 -5.39
N ARG A 145 49.94 -29.21 -6.31
CA ARG A 145 48.61 -28.63 -6.51
C ARG A 145 47.72 -28.67 -5.27
N LEU A 146 47.84 -29.69 -4.43
CA LEU A 146 47.11 -29.76 -3.15
C LEU A 146 47.73 -28.86 -2.07
N GLY A 147 49.05 -28.65 -2.10
CA GLY A 147 49.75 -27.69 -1.25
C GLY A 147 49.41 -26.24 -1.60
N GLU A 148 49.31 -25.93 -2.90
CA GLU A 148 48.87 -24.64 -3.45
C GLU A 148 47.41 -24.34 -3.05
N LEU A 149 46.46 -25.23 -3.36
CA LEU A 149 45.05 -25.08 -2.98
C LEU A 149 44.85 -24.90 -1.46
N ARG A 150 45.67 -25.54 -0.62
CA ARG A 150 45.64 -25.35 0.84
C ARG A 150 46.14 -23.96 1.27
N ARG A 151 47.13 -23.41 0.55
CA ARG A 151 47.67 -22.07 0.79
C ARG A 151 46.68 -21.00 0.35
N GLU A 152 46.15 -21.11 -0.87
CA GLU A 152 45.07 -20.27 -1.41
C GLU A 152 43.86 -20.26 -0.48
N ALA A 153 43.38 -21.42 -0.03
CA ALA A 153 42.27 -21.50 0.92
C ALA A 153 42.59 -20.82 2.27
N ALA A 154 43.81 -21.01 2.81
CA ALA A 154 44.22 -20.38 4.05
C ALA A 154 44.33 -18.84 3.92
N GLU A 155 44.79 -18.35 2.78
CA GLU A 155 44.85 -16.92 2.45
C GLU A 155 43.46 -16.33 2.25
N TYR A 156 42.57 -17.01 1.52
CA TYR A 156 41.17 -16.63 1.35
C TYR A 156 40.45 -16.47 2.70
N TYR A 157 40.47 -17.50 3.57
CA TYR A 157 39.80 -17.42 4.87
C TYR A 157 40.44 -16.38 5.80
N ARG A 158 41.76 -16.16 5.73
CA ARG A 158 42.45 -15.12 6.50
C ARG A 158 42.09 -13.72 6.02
N GLY A 159 42.03 -13.49 4.70
CA GLY A 159 41.61 -12.22 4.10
C GLY A 159 40.18 -11.85 4.46
N GLN A 160 39.29 -12.84 4.54
CA GLN A 160 37.90 -12.67 5.00
C GLN A 160 37.75 -12.67 6.55
N ARG A 161 38.86 -12.65 7.31
CA ARG A 161 38.90 -12.68 8.80
C ARG A 161 38.12 -13.84 9.45
N VAL A 162 37.86 -14.93 8.74
CA VAL A 162 37.02 -16.04 9.22
C VAL A 162 37.56 -16.67 10.52
N PRO A 163 38.87 -16.95 10.68
CA PRO A 163 39.39 -17.49 11.94
C PRO A 163 39.13 -16.57 13.14
N GLN A 164 39.32 -15.26 12.97
CA GLN A 164 39.08 -14.27 14.01
C GLN A 164 37.60 -14.18 14.37
N ARG A 165 36.70 -14.12 13.38
CA ARG A 165 35.24 -14.09 13.62
C ARG A 165 34.73 -15.34 14.32
N VAL A 166 35.27 -16.53 14.01
CA VAL A 166 34.93 -17.78 14.71
C VAL A 166 35.45 -17.76 16.14
N GLU A 167 36.64 -17.21 16.39
CA GLU A 167 37.17 -17.06 17.74
C GLU A 167 36.35 -16.05 18.59
N GLU A 168 36.04 -14.88 18.02
CA GLU A 168 35.16 -13.87 18.61
C GLU A 168 33.79 -14.47 18.98
N ALA A 169 33.18 -15.25 18.07
CA ALA A 169 31.91 -15.93 18.30
C ALA A 169 31.97 -16.92 19.48
N LEU A 170 32.99 -17.77 19.52
CA LEU A 170 33.16 -18.77 20.58
C LEU A 170 33.40 -18.11 21.94
N ASN A 171 34.21 -17.04 21.98
CA ASN A 171 34.47 -16.29 23.20
C ASN A 171 33.22 -15.55 23.71
N ALA A 172 32.36 -15.04 22.80
CA ALA A 172 31.11 -14.36 23.15
C ALA A 172 29.99 -15.31 23.61
N LEU A 173 29.90 -16.51 23.02
CA LEU A 173 28.85 -17.48 23.34
C LEU A 173 29.19 -18.39 24.54
N PHE A 174 30.47 -18.59 24.85
CA PHE A 174 30.89 -19.43 25.98
C PHE A 174 30.33 -18.98 27.34
N PRO A 175 30.34 -17.68 27.71
CA PRO A 175 29.73 -17.20 28.97
C PRO A 175 28.19 -17.33 29.01
N LEU A 176 27.55 -17.35 27.84
CA LEU A 176 26.09 -17.39 27.72
C LEU A 176 25.51 -18.80 27.77
N CYS A 177 26.34 -19.84 27.53
CA CYS A 177 25.93 -21.25 27.50
C CYS A 177 24.56 -21.52 26.82
N PRO A 178 24.34 -21.04 25.57
CA PRO A 178 23.05 -21.18 24.91
C PRO A 178 22.65 -22.65 24.73
N ALA A 179 21.37 -22.96 24.95
CA ALA A 179 20.83 -24.31 24.82
C ALA A 179 21.03 -24.93 23.42
N ASP A 180 21.01 -24.09 22.37
CA ASP A 180 21.48 -24.43 21.03
C ASP A 180 22.69 -23.56 20.65
N LEU A 181 23.88 -24.12 20.84
CA LEU A 181 25.15 -23.48 20.45
C LEU A 181 25.27 -23.30 18.93
N TYR A 182 24.71 -24.20 18.12
CA TYR A 182 24.84 -24.12 16.66
C TYR A 182 23.89 -23.07 16.07
N GLY A 183 22.66 -22.98 16.57
CA GLY A 183 21.74 -21.88 16.25
C GLY A 183 22.28 -20.52 16.69
N ALA A 184 22.86 -20.43 17.88
CA ALA A 184 23.50 -19.20 18.35
C ALA A 184 24.71 -18.79 17.48
N LEU A 185 25.57 -19.75 17.10
CA LEU A 185 26.67 -19.52 16.15
C LEU A 185 26.16 -19.12 14.76
N ALA A 186 25.07 -19.72 14.27
CA ALA A 186 24.48 -19.39 12.98
C ALA A 186 23.92 -17.96 12.97
N ASN A 187 23.24 -17.55 14.05
CA ASN A 187 22.73 -16.18 14.21
C ASN A 187 23.89 -15.16 14.35
N TYR A 188 24.93 -15.47 15.12
CA TYR A 188 26.11 -14.62 15.23
C TYR A 188 26.84 -14.47 13.88
N LEU A 189 27.13 -15.57 13.17
CA LEU A 189 27.78 -15.51 11.86
C LEU A 189 26.88 -14.87 10.78
N SER A 190 25.55 -14.93 10.95
CA SER A 190 24.60 -14.24 10.09
C SER A 190 24.80 -12.73 10.06
N THR A 191 25.24 -12.09 11.16
CA THR A 191 25.42 -10.63 11.19
C THR A 191 26.59 -10.14 10.33
N PHE A 192 27.49 -11.04 9.93
CA PHE A 192 28.61 -10.76 9.01
C PHE A 192 28.31 -11.20 7.57
N SER A 193 27.11 -11.69 7.29
CA SER A 193 26.69 -11.98 5.91
C SER A 193 26.54 -10.69 5.12
N LYS A 194 26.81 -10.74 3.80
CA LYS A 194 26.50 -9.61 2.92
C LYS A 194 25.01 -9.27 3.00
N ALA A 195 24.70 -7.97 2.93
CA ALA A 195 23.32 -7.49 2.82
C ALA A 195 22.62 -8.15 1.61
N PRO A 196 21.32 -8.46 1.71
CA PRO A 196 20.52 -8.90 0.57
C PRO A 196 20.56 -7.89 -0.59
N VAL A 197 20.71 -8.41 -1.80
CA VAL A 197 20.67 -7.64 -3.05
C VAL A 197 19.75 -8.30 -4.05
N ILE A 198 19.09 -7.51 -4.90
CA ILE A 198 18.22 -7.97 -5.99
C ILE A 198 19.06 -8.78 -6.99
N CYS A 199 18.69 -10.04 -7.22
CA CYS A 199 19.40 -10.92 -8.17
C CYS A 199 18.60 -11.18 -9.44
N LYS A 200 17.28 -10.97 -9.38
CA LYS A 200 16.32 -11.17 -10.48
C LYS A 200 14.98 -10.49 -10.19
N LEU A 201 14.38 -9.91 -11.21
CA LEU A 201 12.96 -9.54 -11.26
C LEU A 201 12.21 -10.53 -12.16
N ALA A 202 10.90 -10.69 -11.94
CA ALA A 202 10.02 -11.40 -12.88
C ALA A 202 8.66 -10.70 -13.02
N GLY A 203 8.38 -10.21 -14.22
CA GLY A 203 7.09 -9.63 -14.59
C GLY A 203 6.15 -10.70 -15.14
N ARG A 204 4.88 -10.65 -14.74
CA ARG A 204 3.83 -11.57 -15.19
C ARG A 204 2.54 -10.82 -15.51
N LYS A 205 1.83 -11.30 -16.53
CA LYS A 205 0.47 -10.87 -16.85
C LYS A 205 -0.52 -11.64 -15.97
N VAL A 206 -1.29 -10.92 -15.17
CA VAL A 206 -2.37 -11.44 -14.32
C VAL A 206 -3.69 -10.71 -14.64
N LEU A 207 -4.78 -11.02 -13.93
CA LEU A 207 -6.05 -10.33 -14.09
C LEU A 207 -6.36 -9.51 -12.83
N ASP A 208 -6.96 -8.33 -13.02
CA ASP A 208 -7.54 -7.52 -11.95
C ASP A 208 -8.95 -8.00 -11.57
N GLY A 209 -9.59 -7.33 -10.61
CA GLY A 209 -10.92 -7.68 -10.11
C GLY A 209 -12.02 -7.62 -11.17
N VAL A 210 -11.89 -6.77 -12.20
CA VAL A 210 -12.84 -6.70 -13.32
C VAL A 210 -12.51 -7.69 -14.44
N GLY A 211 -11.50 -8.54 -14.24
CA GLY A 211 -11.07 -9.56 -15.21
C GLY A 211 -10.22 -8.97 -16.35
N LYS A 212 -9.81 -7.70 -16.26
CA LYS A 212 -8.94 -7.06 -17.24
C LYS A 212 -7.47 -7.39 -16.94
N PRO A 213 -6.59 -7.50 -17.96
CA PRO A 213 -5.18 -7.79 -17.72
C PRO A 213 -4.46 -6.67 -16.96
N THR A 214 -3.58 -7.06 -16.03
CA THR A 214 -2.65 -6.18 -15.30
C THR A 214 -1.30 -6.88 -15.03
N LEU A 215 -0.36 -6.18 -14.40
CA LEU A 215 1.00 -6.62 -14.10
C LEU A 215 1.17 -7.10 -12.65
N GLU A 216 1.74 -8.29 -12.47
CA GLU A 216 2.43 -8.71 -11.24
C GLU A 216 3.95 -8.59 -11.43
N VAL A 217 4.65 -8.06 -10.41
CA VAL A 217 6.12 -8.03 -10.33
C VAL A 217 6.59 -8.84 -9.13
N GLU A 218 7.42 -9.85 -9.36
CA GLU A 218 8.10 -10.62 -8.31
C GLU A 218 9.55 -10.16 -8.14
N ILE A 219 10.03 -10.09 -6.89
CA ILE A 219 11.44 -9.80 -6.58
C ILE A 219 12.12 -11.02 -5.96
N TYR A 220 13.31 -11.32 -6.49
CA TYR A 220 14.23 -12.32 -5.97
C TYR A 220 15.52 -11.64 -5.52
N CYS A 221 15.99 -11.99 -4.32
CA CYS A 221 17.24 -11.47 -3.77
C CYS A 221 18.22 -12.60 -3.41
N THR A 222 19.51 -12.32 -3.54
CA THR A 222 20.58 -13.16 -3.01
C THR A 222 20.67 -12.94 -1.50
N VAL A 223 20.08 -13.85 -0.72
CA VAL A 223 20.11 -13.83 0.74
C VAL A 223 21.03 -14.94 1.23
N LYS A 224 22.15 -14.59 1.88
CA LYS A 224 23.14 -15.55 2.40
C LYS A 224 23.66 -16.53 1.31
N ASN A 225 23.98 -15.99 0.12
CA ASN A 225 24.39 -16.72 -1.08
C ASN A 225 23.33 -17.65 -1.73
N TYR A 226 22.05 -17.53 -1.36
CA TYR A 226 20.95 -18.25 -2.03
C TYR A 226 19.98 -17.26 -2.67
N GLU A 227 19.57 -17.53 -3.91
CA GLU A 227 18.41 -16.86 -4.51
C GLU A 227 17.14 -17.22 -3.72
N LYS A 228 16.38 -16.20 -3.32
CA LYS A 228 15.08 -16.35 -2.65
C LYS A 228 14.08 -15.38 -3.25
N ARG A 229 12.88 -15.88 -3.59
CA ARG A 229 11.69 -15.04 -3.83
C ARG A 229 11.36 -14.32 -2.52
N ILE A 230 11.35 -13.00 -2.52
CA ILE A 230 11.08 -12.19 -1.33
C ILE A 230 9.58 -11.86 -1.27
N CYS A 231 9.04 -11.27 -2.34
CA CYS A 231 7.66 -10.79 -2.41
C CYS A 231 7.17 -10.71 -3.86
N SER A 232 5.89 -10.41 -4.04
CA SER A 232 5.35 -9.85 -5.27
C SER A 232 4.39 -8.69 -5.00
N ALA A 233 4.21 -7.83 -6.00
CA ALA A 233 3.23 -6.75 -6.00
C ALA A 233 2.38 -6.82 -7.27
N ILE A 234 1.07 -6.57 -7.16
CA ILE A 234 0.15 -6.53 -8.31
C ILE A 234 -0.39 -5.11 -8.49
N MET A 235 -0.12 -4.51 -9.66
CA MET A 235 -0.61 -3.17 -9.97
C MET A 235 -2.11 -3.15 -10.23
N SER A 236 -2.77 -2.12 -9.72
CA SER A 236 -4.16 -1.80 -10.09
C SER A 236 -4.17 -1.00 -11.39
N SER A 237 -5.18 -1.25 -12.23
CA SER A 237 -5.31 -0.63 -13.55
C SER A 237 -6.21 0.60 -13.49
N HIS A 238 -5.83 1.65 -14.22
CA HIS A 238 -6.69 2.80 -14.44
C HIS A 238 -7.46 2.57 -15.73
N SER A 239 -8.72 2.13 -15.62
CA SER A 239 -9.61 1.96 -16.77
C SER A 239 -10.69 3.02 -16.70
N HIS A 240 -10.68 3.94 -17.68
CA HIS A 240 -11.66 5.01 -17.78
C HIS A 240 -12.84 4.69 -18.71
N VAL A 241 -12.91 3.48 -19.28
CA VAL A 241 -13.96 3.12 -20.25
C VAL A 241 -15.30 2.88 -19.56
N PRO A 242 -16.34 3.70 -19.83
CA PRO A 242 -17.67 3.47 -19.30
C PRO A 242 -18.25 2.13 -19.76
N GLU A 243 -19.01 1.45 -18.89
CA GLU A 243 -19.56 0.10 -19.18
C GLU A 243 -20.55 0.06 -20.38
N ASN A 244 -20.95 1.22 -20.93
CA ASN A 244 -21.88 1.34 -22.07
C ASN A 244 -21.22 1.92 -23.35
N THR A 245 -19.89 1.83 -23.47
CA THR A 245 -19.17 2.29 -24.68
C THR A 245 -19.37 1.32 -25.85
N SER A 246 -19.14 1.74 -27.10
CA SER A 246 -19.33 0.85 -28.27
C SER A 246 -18.39 -0.37 -28.21
N PRO A 247 -18.77 -1.50 -28.83
CA PRO A 247 -17.91 -2.68 -28.89
C PRO A 247 -16.53 -2.38 -29.49
N GLU A 248 -16.48 -1.56 -30.54
CA GLU A 248 -15.23 -1.15 -31.21
C GLU A 248 -14.28 -0.39 -30.28
N ILE A 249 -14.79 0.53 -29.46
CA ILE A 249 -13.97 1.26 -28.47
C ILE A 249 -13.56 0.33 -27.31
N THR A 250 -14.42 -0.62 -26.94
CA THR A 250 -14.12 -1.61 -25.90
C THR A 250 -13.03 -2.58 -26.35
N GLU A 251 -13.10 -3.09 -27.57
CA GLU A 251 -12.06 -3.91 -28.20
C GLU A 251 -10.75 -3.12 -28.39
N GLY A 252 -10.84 -1.83 -28.72
CA GLY A 252 -9.70 -0.90 -28.76
C GLY A 252 -8.98 -0.76 -27.43
N ASP A 253 -9.70 -0.41 -26.34
CA ASP A 253 -9.17 -0.33 -24.97
C ASP A 253 -8.64 -1.68 -24.48
N GLU A 254 -9.31 -2.79 -24.79
CA GLU A 254 -8.79 -4.12 -24.48
C GLU A 254 -7.49 -4.43 -25.21
N LYS A 255 -7.34 -4.04 -26.47
CA LYS A 255 -6.09 -4.21 -27.21
C LYS A 255 -4.99 -3.31 -26.63
N GLU A 256 -5.23 -2.01 -26.47
CA GLU A 256 -4.27 -1.05 -25.93
C GLU A 256 -3.76 -1.46 -24.53
N ARG A 257 -4.66 -1.95 -23.68
CA ARG A 257 -4.31 -2.47 -22.35
C ARG A 257 -3.53 -3.77 -22.41
N ASN A 258 -3.88 -4.68 -23.33
CA ASN A 258 -3.11 -5.89 -23.58
C ASN A 258 -1.67 -5.57 -24.02
N ASP A 259 -1.52 -4.63 -24.93
CA ASP A 259 -0.22 -4.17 -25.46
C ASP A 259 0.58 -3.50 -24.32
N THR A 260 -0.04 -2.56 -23.59
CA THR A 260 0.55 -1.87 -22.43
C THR A 260 1.08 -2.83 -21.36
N VAL A 261 0.30 -3.87 -20.99
CA VAL A 261 0.72 -4.87 -20.00
C VAL A 261 1.80 -5.80 -20.56
N THR A 262 1.77 -6.12 -21.85
CA THR A 262 2.80 -6.96 -22.49
C THR A 262 4.14 -6.24 -22.51
N THR A 263 4.18 -4.97 -22.96
CA THR A 263 5.36 -4.11 -22.87
C THR A 263 5.85 -3.93 -21.43
N ALA A 264 4.94 -3.83 -20.45
CA ALA A 264 5.34 -3.75 -19.05
C ALA A 264 6.04 -5.03 -18.54
N VAL A 265 5.53 -6.20 -18.95
CA VAL A 265 6.16 -7.50 -18.64
C VAL A 265 7.55 -7.62 -19.27
N GLU A 266 7.73 -7.15 -20.51
CA GLU A 266 9.03 -7.12 -21.20
C GLU A 266 10.02 -6.18 -20.47
N TRP A 267 9.60 -4.96 -20.12
CA TRP A 267 10.42 -4.00 -19.39
C TRP A 267 10.91 -4.56 -18.05
N VAL A 268 10.02 -5.20 -17.28
CA VAL A 268 10.39 -5.84 -16.01
C VAL A 268 11.37 -6.98 -16.23
N ASN A 269 11.13 -7.88 -17.18
CA ASN A 269 11.94 -9.10 -17.37
C ASN A 269 13.32 -8.84 -17.99
N GLU A 270 13.46 -7.77 -18.78
CA GLU A 270 14.69 -7.47 -19.53
C GLU A 270 15.42 -6.23 -18.99
N SER A 271 14.89 -5.04 -19.29
CA SER A 271 15.55 -3.75 -19.02
C SER A 271 15.73 -3.52 -17.52
N LEU A 272 14.65 -3.59 -16.74
CA LEU A 272 14.68 -3.31 -15.31
C LEU A 272 15.39 -4.42 -14.52
N ASN A 273 15.21 -5.69 -14.92
CA ASN A 273 15.91 -6.84 -14.34
C ASN A 273 17.45 -6.72 -14.48
N THR A 274 17.91 -6.17 -15.60
CA THR A 274 19.36 -5.92 -15.81
C THR A 274 19.82 -4.69 -15.03
N MET A 275 19.03 -3.61 -15.05
CA MET A 275 19.35 -2.33 -14.42
C MET A 275 19.44 -2.40 -12.90
N LEU A 276 18.51 -3.10 -12.25
CA LEU A 276 18.38 -3.13 -10.79
C LEU A 276 19.13 -4.29 -10.13
N ARG A 277 19.98 -5.00 -10.90
CA ARG A 277 20.76 -6.14 -10.41
C ARG A 277 21.83 -5.69 -9.41
N ASP A 278 22.03 -6.51 -8.38
CA ASP A 278 22.99 -6.32 -7.29
C ASP A 278 22.77 -5.05 -6.44
N LEU A 279 21.67 -4.32 -6.64
CA LEU A 279 21.21 -3.23 -5.77
C LEU A 279 20.53 -3.76 -4.51
N LYS A 280 20.57 -3.01 -3.42
CA LYS A 280 19.83 -3.36 -2.19
C LYS A 280 18.38 -2.87 -2.31
N PRO A 281 17.37 -3.72 -2.06
CA PRO A 281 15.96 -3.28 -2.08
C PRO A 281 15.59 -2.37 -0.90
N THR A 282 16.47 -2.18 0.09
CA THR A 282 16.32 -1.17 1.15
C THR A 282 16.55 0.25 0.65
N ASP A 283 17.25 0.41 -0.48
CA ASP A 283 17.74 1.71 -0.95
C ASP A 283 16.72 2.34 -1.94
N GLN A 284 15.44 2.37 -1.51
CA GLN A 284 14.25 2.70 -2.33
C GLN A 284 14.41 3.98 -3.16
N CYS A 285 14.94 5.05 -2.58
CA CYS A 285 15.05 6.35 -3.25
C CYS A 285 15.99 6.30 -4.47
N GLU A 286 17.08 5.53 -4.43
CA GLU A 286 18.00 5.43 -5.56
C GLU A 286 17.40 4.55 -6.67
N ILE A 287 16.73 3.46 -6.30
CA ILE A 287 16.00 2.61 -7.25
C ILE A 287 14.88 3.38 -7.94
N ASP A 288 14.08 4.14 -7.19
CA ASP A 288 13.01 4.95 -7.77
C ASP A 288 13.54 6.08 -8.67
N LYS A 289 14.70 6.65 -8.34
CA LYS A 289 15.39 7.62 -9.21
C LYS A 289 15.79 6.97 -10.54
N MET A 290 16.45 5.81 -10.51
CA MET A 290 16.81 5.06 -11.73
C MET A 290 15.58 4.69 -12.57
N LEU A 291 14.50 4.24 -11.92
CA LEU A 291 13.21 3.96 -12.57
C LEU A 291 12.61 5.21 -13.23
N GLY A 292 12.70 6.36 -12.57
CA GLY A 292 12.24 7.65 -13.10
C GLY A 292 13.07 8.14 -14.29
N GLU A 293 14.39 7.97 -14.25
CA GLU A 293 15.30 8.29 -15.36
C GLU A 293 15.04 7.40 -16.58
N TYR A 294 14.86 6.09 -16.39
CA TYR A 294 14.48 5.17 -17.46
C TYR A 294 13.13 5.52 -18.09
N PHE A 295 12.12 5.82 -17.26
CA PHE A 295 10.80 6.22 -17.74
C PHE A 295 10.87 7.51 -18.57
N ARG A 296 11.61 8.52 -18.09
CA ARG A 296 11.80 9.79 -18.81
C ARG A 296 12.47 9.56 -20.18
N LYS A 297 13.49 8.70 -20.25
CA LYS A 297 14.12 8.31 -21.51
C LYS A 297 13.11 7.66 -22.47
N LYS A 298 12.26 6.75 -21.97
CA LYS A 298 11.22 6.08 -22.78
C LYS A 298 10.10 7.01 -23.24
N VAL A 299 9.77 8.05 -22.46
CA VAL A 299 8.86 9.13 -22.89
C VAL A 299 9.46 9.90 -24.06
N GLU A 300 10.75 10.26 -23.98
CA GLU A 300 11.39 11.04 -25.04
C GLU A 300 11.59 10.23 -26.34
N GLU A 301 12.05 8.98 -26.23
CA GLU A 301 12.14 8.03 -27.36
C GLU A 301 10.79 7.90 -28.11
N LYS A 302 9.65 7.90 -27.39
CA LYS A 302 8.32 7.86 -28.03
C LYS A 302 7.96 9.17 -28.75
N LYS A 303 8.35 10.33 -28.22
CA LYS A 303 8.11 11.63 -28.89
C LYS A 303 8.94 11.77 -30.17
N GLU A 304 10.19 11.28 -30.14
CA GLU A 304 11.07 11.27 -31.31
C GLU A 304 10.43 10.42 -32.43
N ILE A 305 10.00 9.19 -32.12
CA ILE A 305 9.30 8.32 -33.08
C ILE A 305 8.03 8.97 -33.62
N GLN A 306 7.18 9.56 -32.76
CA GLN A 306 5.96 10.24 -33.20
C GLN A 306 6.26 11.42 -34.15
N LYS A 307 7.35 12.16 -33.91
CA LYS A 307 7.77 13.26 -34.78
C LYS A 307 8.30 12.76 -36.12
N GLU A 308 9.03 11.64 -36.15
CA GLU A 308 9.47 10.99 -37.39
C GLU A 308 8.29 10.45 -38.20
N GLU A 309 7.30 9.82 -37.55
CA GLU A 309 6.05 9.37 -38.20
C GLU A 309 5.22 10.54 -38.76
N GLU A 310 5.14 11.68 -38.06
CA GLU A 310 4.48 12.90 -38.57
C GLU A 310 5.23 13.54 -39.75
N GLU A 311 6.58 13.51 -39.75
CA GLU A 311 7.41 14.02 -40.84
C GLU A 311 7.34 13.11 -42.09
N GLU A 312 7.27 11.79 -41.94
CA GLU A 312 7.05 10.86 -43.07
C GLU A 312 5.60 10.89 -43.61
N ALA A 313 4.61 11.21 -42.78
CA ALA A 313 3.20 11.26 -43.19
C ALA A 313 2.80 12.53 -43.97
N ALA A 314 3.67 13.54 -44.06
CA ALA A 314 3.39 14.80 -44.74
C ALA A 314 3.36 14.66 -46.28
N PRO A 315 2.21 14.88 -46.96
CA PRO A 315 2.14 14.71 -48.42
C PRO A 315 2.86 15.83 -49.17
N LEU A 316 3.64 15.45 -50.19
CA LEU A 316 4.26 16.35 -51.16
C LEU A 316 3.21 17.21 -51.91
N SER A 317 2.96 18.42 -51.42
CA SER A 317 2.16 19.44 -52.10
C SER A 317 2.95 20.74 -52.29
N CYS A 318 3.75 20.77 -53.35
CA CYS A 318 4.45 21.98 -53.78
C CYS A 318 3.54 22.85 -54.66
N ALA A 319 3.04 23.96 -54.12
CA ALA A 319 2.55 25.10 -54.92
C ALA A 319 2.79 26.42 -54.15
N PRO A 320 3.70 27.31 -54.60
CA PRO A 320 3.99 28.55 -53.90
C PRO A 320 2.92 29.61 -54.18
N SER A 321 2.27 30.12 -53.13
CA SER A 321 1.45 31.33 -53.22
C SER A 321 2.32 32.59 -53.00
N ALA A 322 2.12 33.59 -53.84
CA ALA A 322 2.98 34.76 -53.98
C ALA A 322 2.90 35.75 -52.79
N PRO A 323 3.94 36.59 -52.55
CA PRO A 323 3.98 37.50 -51.41
C PRO A 323 3.05 38.70 -51.55
N SER A 324 2.54 39.17 -50.40
CA SER A 324 1.60 40.28 -50.25
C SER A 324 2.20 41.66 -50.56
N ALA A 325 1.42 42.54 -51.20
CA ALA A 325 1.69 43.98 -51.29
C ALA A 325 0.67 44.80 -50.45
N PRO A 326 1.06 45.92 -49.80
CA PRO A 326 0.22 46.63 -48.84
C PRO A 326 -0.54 47.83 -49.43
N SER A 327 -1.73 48.15 -48.90
CA SER A 327 -2.30 49.51 -49.05
C SER A 327 -3.39 49.89 -48.03
N GLY A 328 -3.36 51.17 -47.62
CA GLY A 328 -4.54 52.03 -47.78
C GLY A 328 -5.57 52.15 -46.63
N LYS A 329 -5.31 53.07 -45.68
CA LYS A 329 -6.30 53.63 -44.73
C LYS A 329 -7.63 54.05 -45.39
N LYS A 330 -8.78 53.85 -44.70
CA LYS A 330 -9.89 54.85 -44.71
C LYS A 330 -10.92 54.74 -43.57
N LYS A 331 -10.99 55.84 -42.80
CA LYS A 331 -12.11 56.48 -42.06
C LYS A 331 -13.01 55.68 -41.08
N ALA A 332 -13.29 56.35 -39.96
CA ALA A 332 -14.12 55.89 -38.85
C ALA A 332 -15.63 56.18 -39.01
N ALA A 333 -16.45 55.43 -38.27
CA ALA A 333 -17.82 55.76 -37.91
C ALA A 333 -18.03 55.56 -36.39
N LYS A 334 -18.97 56.30 -35.78
CA LYS A 334 -19.15 56.42 -34.32
C LYS A 334 -19.90 55.24 -33.66
N PRO A 335 -19.77 55.04 -32.34
CA PRO A 335 -20.24 53.82 -31.67
C PRO A 335 -21.75 53.80 -31.39
N GLY A 336 -22.38 52.67 -31.69
CA GLY A 336 -23.73 52.33 -31.24
C GLY A 336 -23.70 51.55 -29.92
N LYS A 337 -24.37 52.07 -28.90
CA LYS A 337 -24.43 51.49 -27.55
C LYS A 337 -25.20 50.16 -27.54
N LYS A 338 -24.50 49.03 -27.48
CA LYS A 338 -25.06 47.74 -27.06
C LYS A 338 -24.33 47.27 -25.80
N THR A 339 -25.11 46.91 -24.78
CA THR A 339 -24.64 46.26 -23.57
C THR A 339 -24.00 44.93 -23.91
N SER A 340 -22.69 44.81 -23.77
CA SER A 340 -22.00 43.53 -23.79
C SER A 340 -22.29 42.80 -22.48
N SER A 341 -23.21 41.84 -22.52
CA SER A 341 -23.09 40.70 -21.62
C SER A 341 -21.72 40.07 -21.89
N THR A 342 -20.82 40.11 -20.93
CA THR A 342 -19.55 39.39 -20.99
C THR A 342 -19.84 37.90 -20.93
N GLU A 343 -20.08 37.31 -22.11
CA GLU A 343 -20.12 35.88 -22.30
C GLU A 343 -18.74 35.33 -21.94
N ARG A 344 -18.63 34.80 -20.72
CA ARG A 344 -17.38 34.34 -20.14
C ARG A 344 -17.02 33.02 -20.83
N THR A 345 -16.23 33.09 -21.91
CA THR A 345 -15.77 31.93 -22.68
C THR A 345 -15.28 30.85 -21.73
N LEU A 346 -15.87 29.65 -21.79
CA LEU A 346 -15.44 28.57 -20.91
C LEU A 346 -13.98 28.21 -21.20
N PRO A 347 -13.17 27.96 -20.15
CA PRO A 347 -11.94 27.22 -20.31
C PRO A 347 -12.19 25.89 -21.07
N PRO A 348 -11.44 25.60 -22.13
CA PRO A 348 -11.50 24.29 -22.79
C PRO A 348 -11.02 23.21 -21.81
N ALA A 349 -11.44 21.96 -22.03
CA ALA A 349 -10.92 20.83 -21.27
C ALA A 349 -9.39 20.73 -21.41
N GLU A 350 -8.67 20.47 -20.33
CA GLU A 350 -7.29 19.99 -20.46
C GLU A 350 -7.30 18.63 -21.19
N PRO A 351 -6.46 18.42 -22.22
CA PRO A 351 -6.42 17.15 -22.93
C PRO A 351 -5.90 16.03 -22.00
N ILE A 352 -6.53 14.86 -22.10
CA ILE A 352 -6.08 13.66 -21.38
C ILE A 352 -4.71 13.26 -21.92
N GLU A 353 -3.70 13.20 -21.05
CA GLU A 353 -2.36 12.79 -21.45
C GLU A 353 -2.29 11.28 -21.74
N PRO A 354 -1.69 10.87 -22.87
CA PRO A 354 -1.57 9.46 -23.20
C PRO A 354 -0.60 8.77 -22.24
N VAL A 355 -1.08 7.73 -21.57
CA VAL A 355 -0.23 6.89 -20.72
C VAL A 355 0.79 6.15 -21.60
N LEU A 356 2.05 6.15 -21.20
CA LEU A 356 3.10 5.43 -21.93
C LEU A 356 2.92 3.92 -21.74
N CYS A 357 2.88 3.16 -22.85
CA CYS A 357 2.90 1.69 -22.83
C CYS A 357 4.11 1.20 -22.02
N GLY A 358 3.91 0.24 -21.12
CA GLY A 358 4.95 -0.21 -20.20
C GLY A 358 5.06 0.56 -18.88
N SER A 359 4.38 1.72 -18.72
CA SER A 359 4.42 2.54 -17.49
C SER A 359 4.13 1.76 -16.19
N LEU A 360 3.22 0.77 -16.23
CA LEU A 360 2.93 -0.13 -15.11
C LEU A 360 4.16 -0.84 -14.53
N ALA A 361 5.21 -1.07 -15.34
CA ALA A 361 6.47 -1.65 -14.89
C ALA A 361 7.18 -0.79 -13.85
N ILE A 362 7.02 0.54 -13.93
CA ILE A 362 7.69 1.51 -13.07
C ILE A 362 7.06 1.49 -11.67
N GLY A 363 5.75 1.70 -11.55
CA GLY A 363 5.05 1.59 -10.27
C GLY A 363 5.10 0.16 -9.71
N GLY A 364 4.89 -0.85 -10.55
CA GLY A 364 4.93 -2.26 -10.12
C GLY A 364 6.28 -2.67 -9.53
N THR A 365 7.38 -2.23 -10.14
CA THR A 365 8.73 -2.48 -9.61
C THR A 365 8.97 -1.64 -8.35
N SER A 366 8.60 -0.36 -8.35
CA SER A 366 8.75 0.54 -7.19
C SER A 366 8.08 -0.01 -5.92
N LEU A 367 6.82 -0.47 -6.03
CA LEU A 367 6.08 -1.08 -4.93
C LEU A 367 6.65 -2.44 -4.50
N ALA A 368 7.05 -3.27 -5.46
CA ALA A 368 7.65 -4.56 -5.15
C ALA A 368 9.00 -4.40 -4.42
N VAL A 369 9.78 -3.36 -4.73
CA VAL A 369 11.03 -3.01 -4.03
C VAL A 369 10.73 -2.59 -2.59
N ALA A 370 9.71 -1.75 -2.35
CA ALA A 370 9.32 -1.38 -0.99
C ALA A 370 8.85 -2.58 -0.16
N LYS A 371 8.07 -3.51 -0.77
CA LYS A 371 7.71 -4.79 -0.15
C LYS A 371 8.94 -5.65 0.18
N ALA A 372 9.94 -5.67 -0.70
CA ALA A 372 11.19 -6.40 -0.47
C ALA A 372 12.03 -5.75 0.65
N GLY A 373 12.15 -4.42 0.68
CA GLY A 373 12.83 -3.66 1.73
C GLY A 373 12.22 -3.90 3.11
N ALA A 374 10.89 -3.83 3.21
CA ALA A 374 10.16 -4.16 4.44
C ALA A 374 10.42 -5.61 4.90
N THR A 375 10.31 -6.58 3.99
CA THR A 375 10.53 -8.01 4.27
C THR A 375 11.97 -8.31 4.69
N ILE A 376 12.96 -7.63 4.12
CA ILE A 376 14.39 -7.82 4.44
C ILE A 376 14.77 -7.20 5.78
N ASN A 377 14.12 -6.10 6.15
CA ASN A 377 14.28 -5.45 7.46
C ASN A 377 13.42 -6.09 8.57
N ASP A 378 12.61 -7.11 8.25
CA ASP A 378 11.69 -7.80 9.17
C ASP A 378 10.68 -6.86 9.85
N ILE A 379 10.15 -5.90 9.08
CA ILE A 379 9.15 -4.91 9.54
C ILE A 379 7.90 -4.90 8.65
N PRO A 380 6.72 -4.51 9.18
CA PRO A 380 5.52 -4.30 8.38
C PRO A 380 5.72 -3.21 7.32
N LEU A 381 5.01 -3.33 6.18
CA LEU A 381 5.16 -2.41 5.06
C LEU A 381 4.78 -0.97 5.44
N TYR A 382 3.67 -0.74 6.16
CA TYR A 382 3.31 0.62 6.62
C TYR A 382 4.43 1.30 7.42
N LEU A 383 5.15 0.54 8.25
CA LEU A 383 6.26 1.06 9.05
C LEU A 383 7.47 1.35 8.17
N HIS A 384 7.76 0.49 7.18
CA HIS A 384 8.80 0.76 6.19
C HIS A 384 8.53 2.04 5.39
N ILE A 385 7.29 2.24 4.92
CA ILE A 385 6.87 3.47 4.23
C ILE A 385 6.99 4.70 5.14
N ALA A 386 6.59 4.60 6.40
CA ALA A 386 6.76 5.68 7.38
C ALA A 386 8.23 6.05 7.61
N LEU A 387 9.11 5.04 7.75
CA LEU A 387 10.55 5.27 7.88
C LEU A 387 11.15 5.93 6.63
N LEU A 388 10.64 5.63 5.43
CA LEU A 388 11.04 6.33 4.20
C LEU A 388 10.55 7.79 4.18
N LYS A 389 9.36 8.09 4.73
CA LYS A 389 8.83 9.46 4.85
C LYS A 389 9.57 10.31 5.89
N TYR A 390 9.94 9.73 7.02
CA TYR A 390 10.57 10.44 8.15
C TYR A 390 12.09 10.26 8.25
N ASN A 391 12.80 10.04 7.13
CA ASN A 391 14.28 9.93 7.09
C ASN A 391 14.87 8.91 8.09
N GLN A 392 14.20 7.77 8.26
CA GLN A 392 14.51 6.68 9.20
C GLN A 392 14.22 6.95 10.68
N ASP A 393 13.69 8.11 11.05
CA ASP A 393 13.13 8.32 12.40
C ASP A 393 11.79 7.56 12.53
N SER A 394 11.71 6.62 13.46
CA SER A 394 10.47 5.89 13.72
C SER A 394 9.42 6.82 14.36
N PRO A 395 8.23 7.01 13.78
CA PRO A 395 7.18 7.79 14.42
C PRO A 395 6.75 7.11 15.72
N LYS A 396 6.71 7.88 16.82
CA LYS A 396 6.32 7.37 18.15
C LYS A 396 4.86 6.91 18.19
N GLU A 397 4.03 7.52 17.35
CA GLU A 397 2.60 7.31 17.24
C GLU A 397 2.21 7.33 15.76
N MET A 398 1.24 6.52 15.36
CA MET A 398 0.68 6.46 14.01
C MET A 398 -0.85 6.55 14.07
N THR A 399 -1.44 7.19 13.07
CA THR A 399 -2.89 7.28 12.85
C THR A 399 -3.32 6.33 11.73
N LEU A 400 -4.57 5.88 11.77
CA LEU A 400 -5.17 5.08 10.71
C LEU A 400 -6.07 5.97 9.83
N PRO A 401 -6.00 5.84 8.49
CA PRO A 401 -6.87 6.60 7.60
C PRO A 401 -8.32 6.16 7.78
N ARG A 402 -9.24 7.13 7.79
CA ARG A 402 -10.68 6.85 7.87
C ARG A 402 -11.22 6.28 6.56
N PRO A 403 -11.94 5.14 6.57
CA PRO A 403 -12.52 4.60 5.36
C PRO A 403 -13.70 5.44 4.89
N MET A 404 -13.65 5.90 3.63
CA MET A 404 -14.79 6.41 2.88
C MET A 404 -15.42 5.24 2.14
N ILE A 405 -16.52 4.71 2.67
CA ILE A 405 -17.09 3.42 2.25
C ILE A 405 -18.26 3.65 1.29
N THR A 406 -18.10 3.31 0.01
CA THR A 406 -19.16 3.48 -0.99
C THR A 406 -20.30 2.48 -0.76
N LEU A 407 -21.52 2.97 -0.52
CA LEU A 407 -22.73 2.13 -0.41
C LEU A 407 -23.53 2.06 -1.70
N LEU A 408 -23.64 3.18 -2.42
CA LEU A 408 -24.37 3.27 -3.69
C LEU A 408 -23.43 3.73 -4.82
N ASN A 409 -23.49 3.03 -5.96
CA ASN A 409 -23.05 3.55 -7.25
C ASN A 409 -24.28 4.01 -8.03
N CYS A 410 -24.30 5.28 -8.39
CA CYS A 410 -25.38 5.93 -9.12
C CYS A 410 -25.04 5.91 -10.62
N GLU A 411 -24.90 4.71 -11.18
CA GLU A 411 -24.50 4.53 -12.57
C GLU A 411 -25.55 5.11 -13.53
N LYS A 412 -25.07 5.73 -14.60
CA LYS A 412 -25.84 6.44 -15.64
C LYS A 412 -26.62 5.49 -16.57
N PHE A 413 -27.29 4.48 -16.02
CA PHE A 413 -28.21 3.62 -16.76
C PHE A 413 -29.41 4.43 -17.27
N SER A 414 -29.73 4.29 -18.56
CA SER A 414 -30.88 4.93 -19.21
C SER A 414 -32.20 4.25 -18.83
N PRO A 415 -32.65 4.45 -17.58
CA PRO A 415 -33.79 5.34 -17.36
C PRO A 415 -33.63 6.35 -16.21
N ALA A 416 -32.48 6.40 -15.53
CA ALA A 416 -32.26 7.34 -14.42
C ALA A 416 -32.18 8.79 -14.94
N LYS A 417 -32.75 9.74 -14.19
CA LYS A 417 -32.72 11.16 -14.56
C LYS A 417 -31.58 11.91 -13.89
N LEU A 418 -31.23 11.58 -12.66
CA LEU A 418 -30.13 12.22 -11.93
C LEU A 418 -28.79 11.78 -12.52
N LYS A 419 -27.91 12.76 -12.81
CA LYS A 419 -26.52 12.52 -13.23
C LYS A 419 -25.48 13.01 -12.21
N LEU A 420 -25.86 13.99 -11.38
CA LEU A 420 -24.99 14.73 -10.45
C LEU A 420 -24.30 13.90 -9.35
N VAL A 421 -24.77 12.69 -9.07
CA VAL A 421 -24.21 11.80 -8.06
C VAL A 421 -23.66 10.58 -8.77
N LYS A 422 -22.36 10.29 -8.59
CA LYS A 422 -21.71 9.05 -9.02
C LYS A 422 -21.64 8.06 -7.84
N GLU A 423 -21.16 8.50 -6.68
CA GLU A 423 -21.06 7.64 -5.48
C GLU A 423 -21.71 8.29 -4.26
N VAL A 424 -22.35 7.47 -3.42
CA VAL A 424 -22.74 7.84 -2.05
C VAL A 424 -21.95 6.97 -1.07
N MET A 425 -21.18 7.62 -0.21
CA MET A 425 -20.24 7.02 0.74
C MET A 425 -20.65 7.34 2.18
N LEU A 426 -20.34 6.43 3.11
CA LEU A 426 -20.38 6.68 4.54
C LEU A 426 -18.97 6.79 5.12
N ILE A 427 -18.80 7.69 6.09
CA ILE A 427 -17.58 7.90 6.86
C ILE A 427 -17.91 7.65 8.34
N PRO A 428 -17.28 6.64 8.99
CA PRO A 428 -17.41 6.43 10.43
C PRO A 428 -16.82 7.58 11.26
N PRO A 429 -17.50 8.02 12.34
CA PRO A 429 -17.06 9.14 13.19
C PRO A 429 -15.86 8.76 14.08
N ALA A 430 -15.25 9.76 14.72
CA ALA A 430 -13.92 9.63 15.34
C ALA A 430 -13.85 8.75 16.59
N GLN A 431 -14.99 8.47 17.22
CA GLN A 431 -15.07 7.81 18.51
C GLN A 431 -15.30 6.29 18.40
N LEU A 432 -15.46 5.78 17.18
CA LEU A 432 -15.59 4.35 16.89
C LEU A 432 -14.24 3.74 16.47
N SER A 433 -14.01 2.47 16.82
CA SER A 433 -12.97 1.68 16.15
C SER A 433 -13.35 1.39 14.69
N LEU A 434 -12.37 1.06 13.85
CA LEU A 434 -12.63 0.72 12.45
C LEU A 434 -13.55 -0.49 12.33
N ARG A 435 -13.37 -1.50 13.20
CA ARG A 435 -14.27 -2.66 13.31
C ARG A 435 -15.73 -2.23 13.52
N GLN A 436 -15.99 -1.37 14.52
CA GLN A 436 -17.34 -0.87 14.82
C GLN A 436 -17.91 -0.02 13.68
N GLY A 437 -17.07 0.81 13.04
CA GLY A 437 -17.45 1.61 11.88
C GLY A 437 -17.90 0.75 10.69
N ILE A 438 -17.10 -0.26 10.33
CA ILE A 438 -17.41 -1.19 9.23
C ILE A 438 -18.64 -2.03 9.55
N GLU A 439 -18.79 -2.53 10.78
CA GLU A 439 -19.97 -3.30 11.22
C GLU A 439 -21.27 -2.48 11.08
N ARG A 440 -21.27 -1.22 11.54
CA ARG A 440 -22.42 -0.31 11.36
C ARG A 440 -22.73 -0.04 9.88
N VAL A 441 -21.72 0.15 9.03
CA VAL A 441 -21.94 0.37 7.59
C VAL A 441 -22.50 -0.89 6.91
N LEU A 442 -22.11 -2.10 7.33
CA LEU A 442 -22.73 -3.35 6.87
C LEU A 442 -24.21 -3.45 7.28
N ASP A 443 -24.57 -3.00 8.48
CA ASP A 443 -25.96 -3.01 8.93
C ASP A 443 -26.82 -1.98 8.17
N ILE A 444 -26.29 -0.78 7.91
CA ILE A 444 -26.93 0.20 7.02
C ILE A 444 -27.07 -0.38 5.60
N GLN A 445 -26.06 -1.07 5.07
CA GLN A 445 -26.14 -1.70 3.74
C GLN A 445 -27.25 -2.76 3.68
N LYS A 446 -27.41 -3.59 4.72
CA LYS A 446 -28.51 -4.58 4.81
C LYS A 446 -29.87 -3.89 4.80
N GLU A 447 -30.02 -2.80 5.55
CA GLU A 447 -31.28 -2.07 5.64
C GLU A 447 -31.60 -1.31 4.34
N VAL A 448 -30.61 -0.70 3.69
CA VAL A 448 -30.74 -0.12 2.34
C VAL A 448 -31.18 -1.20 1.34
N MET A 449 -30.57 -2.40 1.36
CA MET A 449 -31.01 -3.51 0.53
C MET A 449 -32.46 -3.95 0.82
N ARG A 450 -32.91 -3.88 2.08
CA ARG A 450 -34.28 -4.21 2.48
C ARG A 450 -35.29 -3.17 2.01
N LEU A 451 -34.94 -1.89 2.07
CA LEU A 451 -35.77 -0.77 1.60
C LEU A 451 -35.88 -0.72 0.07
N LEU A 452 -34.86 -1.21 -0.64
CA LEU A 452 -34.86 -1.35 -2.10
C LEU A 452 -35.58 -2.61 -2.62
N GLU A 453 -35.98 -3.54 -1.74
CA GLU A 453 -36.75 -4.71 -2.16
C GLU A 453 -38.23 -4.34 -2.41
N PRO A 454 -38.82 -4.73 -3.55
CA PRO A 454 -40.23 -4.48 -3.82
C PRO A 454 -41.11 -5.27 -2.84
N ALA A 455 -41.92 -4.55 -2.06
CA ALA A 455 -42.81 -5.11 -1.06
C ALA A 455 -43.86 -6.05 -1.68
N GLY A 456 -43.58 -7.36 -1.73
CA GLY A 456 -44.49 -8.31 -2.39
C GLY A 456 -44.13 -9.80 -2.41
N LYS A 457 -43.14 -10.28 -1.64
CA LYS A 457 -42.82 -11.71 -1.56
C LYS A 457 -42.69 -12.23 -0.13
N VAL A 458 -43.85 -12.36 0.53
CA VAL A 458 -43.99 -13.29 1.66
C VAL A 458 -43.84 -14.72 1.11
N PRO A 459 -42.96 -15.58 1.68
CA PRO A 459 -42.87 -16.97 1.26
C PRO A 459 -44.08 -17.75 1.79
N SER A 460 -45.05 -18.03 0.93
CA SER A 460 -46.15 -18.94 1.24
C SER A 460 -45.63 -20.38 1.41
N PRO A 461 -46.09 -21.14 2.42
CA PRO A 461 -45.64 -22.51 2.63
C PRO A 461 -46.09 -23.40 1.48
N GLN A 462 -45.15 -24.16 0.90
CA GLN A 462 -45.44 -25.07 -0.19
C GLN A 462 -46.22 -26.29 0.31
N LEU A 463 -47.43 -26.49 -0.23
CA LEU A 463 -48.10 -27.78 -0.22
C LEU A 463 -47.80 -28.48 -1.54
N ALA A 464 -47.35 -29.74 -1.48
CA ALA A 464 -47.10 -30.55 -2.66
C ALA A 464 -48.42 -31.06 -3.26
N ASP A 465 -48.55 -31.09 -4.60
CA ASP A 465 -48.82 -32.35 -5.30
C ASP A 465 -48.55 -32.29 -6.83
N SER A 466 -48.80 -33.40 -7.51
CA SER A 466 -48.09 -33.85 -8.72
C SER A 466 -48.88 -33.79 -10.05
N LYS A 467 -48.12 -33.95 -11.15
CA LYS A 467 -48.48 -34.46 -12.51
C LYS A 467 -49.01 -33.51 -13.61
N LYS A 468 -48.14 -33.34 -14.62
CA LYS A 468 -48.34 -33.49 -16.09
C LYS A 468 -49.57 -32.83 -16.78
N GLY A 469 -49.29 -31.83 -17.62
CA GLY A 469 -50.14 -31.42 -18.75
C GLY A 469 -49.47 -30.36 -19.64
N LYS A 470 -49.38 -30.59 -20.95
CA LYS A 470 -48.91 -29.57 -21.93
C LYS A 470 -50.07 -28.67 -22.34
N ALA A 471 -49.84 -27.35 -22.35
CA ALA A 471 -50.57 -26.41 -23.21
C ALA A 471 -49.66 -25.23 -23.57
N HIS A 472 -49.70 -24.76 -24.81
CA HIS A 472 -49.11 -23.47 -25.18
C HIS A 472 -49.92 -22.35 -24.52
N ASN A 473 -49.25 -21.30 -24.05
CA ASN A 473 -49.88 -19.98 -24.09
C ASN A 473 -48.87 -18.86 -24.33
N THR A 474 -49.17 -17.99 -25.28
CA THR A 474 -48.40 -16.80 -25.62
C THR A 474 -48.70 -15.70 -24.61
N GLY A 475 -47.81 -15.48 -23.66
CA GLY A 475 -47.91 -14.41 -22.66
C GLY A 475 -46.62 -13.62 -22.61
N LYS A 476 -46.72 -12.28 -22.57
CA LYS A 476 -45.57 -11.38 -22.40
C LYS A 476 -44.73 -11.85 -21.22
N LYS A 477 -43.46 -12.18 -21.44
CA LYS A 477 -42.50 -12.30 -20.34
C LYS A 477 -42.48 -10.95 -19.64
N ALA A 478 -43.00 -10.89 -18.42
CA ALA A 478 -42.61 -9.84 -17.49
C ALA A 478 -41.08 -9.85 -17.41
N PRO A 479 -40.41 -8.67 -17.35
CA PRO A 479 -38.97 -8.65 -17.17
C PRO A 479 -38.62 -9.45 -15.91
N PRO A 480 -37.51 -10.22 -15.91
CA PRO A 480 -37.07 -10.91 -14.72
C PRO A 480 -36.88 -9.88 -13.58
N PRO A 481 -37.17 -10.24 -12.33
CA PRO A 481 -37.04 -9.32 -11.21
C PRO A 481 -35.62 -8.75 -11.18
N ALA A 482 -35.50 -7.44 -10.97
CA ALA A 482 -34.22 -6.73 -11.03
C ALA A 482 -33.19 -7.43 -10.13
N LEU A 483 -32.21 -8.07 -10.76
CA LEU A 483 -31.08 -8.66 -10.07
C LEU A 483 -30.37 -7.54 -9.31
N LYS A 484 -30.10 -7.74 -8.01
CA LYS A 484 -29.28 -6.85 -7.20
C LYS A 484 -27.88 -6.80 -7.82
N ARG A 485 -27.62 -5.82 -8.68
CA ARG A 485 -26.31 -5.65 -9.34
C ARG A 485 -25.37 -4.94 -8.37
N VAL A 486 -24.29 -5.63 -8.05
CA VAL A 486 -23.13 -5.06 -7.34
C VAL A 486 -22.17 -4.55 -8.40
N SER A 487 -21.73 -3.29 -8.28
CA SER A 487 -20.80 -2.65 -9.22
C SER A 487 -19.39 -3.24 -9.14
N HIS A 488 -18.52 -2.84 -10.07
CA HIS A 488 -17.07 -3.09 -9.97
C HIS A 488 -16.44 -2.46 -8.71
N LEU A 489 -17.04 -1.41 -8.14
CA LEU A 489 -16.64 -0.81 -6.86
C LEU A 489 -17.05 -1.65 -5.63
N GLY A 490 -17.87 -2.69 -5.78
CA GLY A 490 -18.29 -3.53 -4.64
C GLY A 490 -19.49 -2.98 -3.84
N CYS A 491 -20.28 -2.11 -4.45
CA CYS A 491 -21.44 -1.44 -3.84
C CYS A 491 -22.72 -1.63 -4.68
N LEU A 492 -23.87 -1.18 -4.18
CA LEU A 492 -25.17 -1.40 -4.83
C LEU A 492 -25.37 -0.44 -6.01
N ILE A 493 -25.84 -0.93 -7.16
CA ILE A 493 -26.19 -0.06 -8.29
C ILE A 493 -27.64 0.38 -8.21
N THR A 494 -27.88 1.70 -8.24
CA THR A 494 -29.21 2.32 -8.14
C THR A 494 -29.34 3.54 -9.05
N GLY A 495 -30.53 3.78 -9.61
CA GLY A 495 -30.83 4.99 -10.38
C GLY A 495 -31.87 5.86 -9.67
N TRP A 496 -31.77 7.18 -9.82
CA TRP A 496 -32.60 8.16 -9.09
C TRP A 496 -33.26 9.17 -10.03
N ASP A 497 -34.42 9.69 -9.62
CA ASP A 497 -35.13 10.76 -10.32
C ASP A 497 -34.72 12.16 -9.83
N ASN A 498 -34.28 12.29 -8.58
CA ASN A 498 -33.83 13.55 -7.98
C ASN A 498 -32.74 13.33 -6.94
N LEU A 499 -32.07 14.43 -6.57
CA LEU A 499 -30.89 14.46 -5.68
C LEU A 499 -31.20 14.06 -4.23
N GLU A 500 -32.43 14.26 -3.76
CA GLU A 500 -32.81 14.03 -2.35
C GLU A 500 -33.14 12.57 -2.07
N GLN A 501 -33.65 11.82 -3.06
CA GLN A 501 -33.99 10.40 -2.93
C GLN A 501 -32.88 9.53 -2.30
N PRO A 502 -31.62 9.52 -2.80
CA PRO A 502 -30.56 8.71 -2.19
C PRO A 502 -30.25 9.15 -0.75
N LEU A 503 -30.31 10.46 -0.45
CA LEU A 503 -30.01 11.01 0.87
C LEU A 503 -31.09 10.62 1.89
N LEU A 504 -32.35 10.77 1.51
CA LEU A 504 -33.52 10.36 2.31
C LEU A 504 -33.55 8.84 2.52
N LEU A 505 -33.08 8.05 1.54
CA LEU A 505 -32.92 6.60 1.72
C LEU A 505 -31.84 6.28 2.76
N MET A 506 -30.66 6.91 2.71
CA MET A 506 -29.62 6.72 3.74
C MET A 506 -30.13 7.10 5.13
N GLN A 507 -30.82 8.24 5.24
CA GLN A 507 -31.40 8.72 6.50
C GLN A 507 -32.47 7.76 7.04
N THR A 508 -33.37 7.27 6.18
CA THR A 508 -34.39 6.27 6.55
C THR A 508 -33.75 4.96 7.00
N ALA A 509 -32.70 4.50 6.31
CA ALA A 509 -32.00 3.27 6.67
C ALA A 509 -31.31 3.38 8.04
N CYS A 510 -30.63 4.50 8.32
CA CYS A 510 -30.02 4.73 9.63
C CYS A 510 -31.07 4.79 10.75
N ASN A 511 -32.15 5.56 10.55
CA ASN A 511 -33.23 5.69 11.52
C ASN A 511 -33.89 4.35 11.86
N ASN A 512 -34.10 3.47 10.86
CA ASN A 512 -34.72 2.16 11.06
C ASN A 512 -33.90 1.20 11.94
N ILE A 513 -32.57 1.39 12.00
CA ILE A 513 -31.66 0.62 12.87
C ILE A 513 -31.21 1.41 14.11
N GLY A 514 -31.80 2.58 14.38
CA GLY A 514 -31.52 3.39 15.56
C GLY A 514 -30.20 4.17 15.53
N LEU A 515 -29.69 4.52 14.34
CA LEU A 515 -28.52 5.38 14.16
C LEU A 515 -28.94 6.75 13.60
N GLU A 516 -28.27 7.82 14.02
CA GLU A 516 -28.52 9.18 13.51
C GLU A 516 -27.47 9.59 12.47
N LEU A 517 -27.93 9.96 11.27
CA LEU A 517 -27.05 10.42 10.19
C LEU A 517 -26.55 11.85 10.46
N GLY A 518 -25.23 12.04 10.45
CA GLY A 518 -24.53 13.23 10.92
C GLY A 518 -23.81 13.01 12.26
N THR A 519 -24.36 12.16 13.14
CA THR A 519 -23.80 11.86 14.47
C THR A 519 -23.10 10.49 14.49
N ASP A 520 -23.81 9.42 14.12
CA ASP A 520 -23.32 8.04 14.13
C ASP A 520 -22.57 7.62 12.86
N MET A 521 -22.83 8.33 11.76
CA MET A 521 -22.24 8.18 10.43
C MET A 521 -22.34 9.49 9.66
N CYS A 522 -21.28 9.92 8.99
CA CYS A 522 -21.30 11.08 8.09
C CYS A 522 -21.42 10.64 6.62
N LEU A 523 -22.01 11.48 5.77
CA LEU A 523 -22.11 11.24 4.32
C LEU A 523 -20.95 11.90 3.56
N ALA A 524 -20.49 11.24 2.52
CA ALA A 524 -19.69 11.84 1.45
C ALA A 524 -20.29 11.51 0.08
N ILE A 525 -20.19 12.45 -0.87
CA ILE A 525 -20.75 12.30 -2.22
C ILE A 525 -19.63 12.50 -3.24
N ASN A 526 -19.50 11.59 -4.20
CA ASN A 526 -18.71 11.82 -5.40
C ASN A 526 -19.62 12.34 -6.51
N CYS A 527 -19.37 13.55 -6.98
CA CYS A 527 -20.12 14.21 -8.04
C CYS A 527 -19.54 13.95 -9.43
N ALA A 528 -18.23 13.67 -9.53
CA ALA A 528 -17.49 13.46 -10.78
C ALA A 528 -17.87 14.50 -11.86
N ALA A 529 -17.89 15.78 -11.50
CA ALA A 529 -18.52 16.83 -12.30
C ALA A 529 -17.89 17.02 -13.71
N HIS A 530 -16.64 16.58 -13.90
CA HIS A 530 -16.00 16.51 -15.21
C HIS A 530 -16.80 15.64 -16.21
N GLU A 531 -17.49 14.59 -15.77
CA GLU A 531 -18.36 13.75 -16.62
C GLU A 531 -19.75 14.36 -16.90
N LEU A 532 -20.02 15.58 -16.43
CA LEU A 532 -21.34 16.24 -16.51
C LEU A 532 -21.34 17.48 -17.40
N MET A 533 -20.18 17.98 -17.82
CA MET A 533 -20.07 19.21 -18.60
C MET A 533 -20.51 19.01 -20.06
N ASP A 534 -21.56 19.70 -20.48
CA ASP A 534 -21.88 19.92 -21.89
C ASP A 534 -21.07 21.12 -22.39
N TYR A 535 -19.96 20.84 -23.07
CA TYR A 535 -19.04 21.85 -23.61
C TYR A 535 -19.67 22.71 -24.72
N VAL A 536 -20.75 22.26 -25.38
CA VAL A 536 -21.46 23.05 -26.40
C VAL A 536 -22.35 24.09 -25.72
N LYS A 537 -22.96 23.74 -24.59
CA LYS A 537 -23.82 24.65 -23.80
C LYS A 537 -23.07 25.44 -22.72
N GLY A 538 -21.86 25.04 -22.39
CA GLY A 538 -21.09 25.61 -21.28
C GLY A 538 -21.69 25.37 -19.90
N LYS A 539 -22.42 24.26 -19.72
CA LYS A 539 -23.20 23.97 -18.52
C LYS A 539 -23.14 22.49 -18.12
N TYR A 540 -23.22 22.24 -16.82
CA TYR A 540 -23.34 20.92 -16.23
C TYR A 540 -24.76 20.37 -16.38
N GLU A 541 -24.91 19.18 -16.97
CA GLU A 541 -26.19 18.46 -17.03
C GLU A 541 -26.41 17.66 -15.74
N ILE A 542 -27.02 18.28 -14.74
CA ILE A 542 -27.21 17.68 -13.41
C ILE A 542 -28.32 16.62 -13.36
N LEU A 543 -29.36 16.81 -14.19
CA LEU A 543 -30.39 15.83 -14.51
C LEU A 543 -30.61 15.87 -16.02
N THR A 544 -31.09 14.78 -16.61
CA THR A 544 -31.41 14.70 -18.04
C THR A 544 -32.28 15.89 -18.50
N GLY A 545 -31.73 16.73 -19.38
CA GLY A 545 -32.37 17.95 -19.89
C GLY A 545 -32.27 19.20 -18.99
N THR A 546 -31.69 19.10 -17.79
CA THR A 546 -31.56 20.19 -16.81
C THR A 546 -30.10 20.62 -16.68
N PHE A 547 -29.81 21.87 -17.05
CA PHE A 547 -28.45 22.40 -17.15
C PHE A 547 -28.20 23.54 -16.16
N LYS A 548 -27.07 23.51 -15.45
CA LYS A 548 -26.59 24.57 -14.56
C LYS A 548 -25.23 25.12 -14.99
N SER A 549 -25.04 26.43 -14.92
CA SER A 549 -23.72 27.07 -15.06
C SER A 549 -22.80 26.70 -13.88
N PRO A 550 -21.49 26.90 -13.99
CA PRO A 550 -20.57 26.71 -12.87
C PRO A 550 -20.95 27.51 -11.62
N ASP A 551 -21.47 28.72 -11.77
CA ASP A 551 -21.94 29.54 -10.62
C ASP A 551 -23.25 28.98 -10.03
N GLU A 552 -24.22 28.59 -10.88
CA GLU A 552 -25.49 27.96 -10.46
C GLU A 552 -25.28 26.59 -9.76
N MET A 553 -24.12 25.95 -9.95
CA MET A 553 -23.69 24.75 -9.25
C MET A 553 -23.22 25.05 -7.82
N VAL A 554 -22.42 26.11 -7.63
CA VAL A 554 -21.94 26.53 -6.30
C VAL A 554 -23.15 26.83 -5.39
N ASP A 555 -24.10 27.63 -5.87
CA ASP A 555 -25.31 27.97 -5.11
C ASP A 555 -26.11 26.70 -4.71
N MET A 556 -26.24 25.76 -5.65
CA MET A 556 -26.97 24.50 -5.43
C MET A 556 -26.28 23.58 -4.40
N TYR A 557 -24.94 23.51 -4.39
CA TYR A 557 -24.23 22.80 -3.32
C TYR A 557 -24.36 23.51 -1.97
N VAL A 558 -24.34 24.84 -1.94
CA VAL A 558 -24.56 25.62 -0.70
C VAL A 558 -25.96 25.35 -0.13
N GLU A 559 -27.00 25.35 -0.96
CA GLU A 559 -28.35 24.95 -0.55
C GLU A 559 -28.40 23.49 -0.07
N LEU A 560 -27.75 22.56 -0.79
CA LEU A 560 -27.72 21.14 -0.47
C LEU A 560 -27.10 20.86 0.90
N ILE A 561 -25.91 21.41 1.17
CA ILE A 561 -25.19 21.19 2.45
C ILE A 561 -25.93 21.86 3.61
N ASN A 562 -26.53 23.05 3.42
CA ASN A 562 -27.34 23.67 4.46
C ASN A 562 -28.64 22.89 4.75
N LYS A 563 -29.21 22.19 3.76
CA LYS A 563 -30.39 21.32 3.94
C LYS A 563 -30.05 19.94 4.52
N PHE A 564 -28.88 19.39 4.17
CA PHE A 564 -28.40 18.08 4.60
C PHE A 564 -27.00 18.20 5.25
N PRO A 565 -26.88 18.79 6.46
CA PRO A 565 -25.61 19.01 7.14
C PRO A 565 -24.87 17.71 7.52
N SER A 566 -25.50 16.55 7.38
CA SER A 566 -24.86 15.24 7.47
C SER A 566 -23.85 14.96 6.34
N ILE A 567 -23.84 15.74 5.25
CA ILE A 567 -22.86 15.63 4.17
C ILE A 567 -21.60 16.40 4.56
N THR A 568 -20.55 15.68 4.95
CA THR A 568 -19.29 16.24 5.43
C THR A 568 -18.18 16.25 4.38
N ALA A 569 -18.39 15.64 3.21
CA ALA A 569 -17.45 15.77 2.09
C ALA A 569 -18.11 15.71 0.70
N LEU A 570 -17.60 16.52 -0.24
CA LEU A 570 -17.91 16.47 -1.67
C LEU A 570 -16.63 16.19 -2.46
N VAL A 571 -16.64 15.15 -3.29
CA VAL A 571 -15.55 14.79 -4.21
C VAL A 571 -15.90 15.25 -5.61
N ASP A 572 -14.99 15.98 -6.27
CA ASP A 572 -15.16 16.62 -7.59
C ASP A 572 -16.53 17.29 -7.81
N PRO A 573 -16.95 18.26 -6.96
CA PRO A 573 -18.17 19.03 -7.16
C PRO A 573 -18.15 19.86 -8.46
N LEU A 574 -16.96 20.21 -8.96
CA LEU A 574 -16.72 21.01 -10.15
C LEU A 574 -15.56 20.40 -10.95
N ARG A 575 -15.49 20.67 -12.26
CA ARG A 575 -14.35 20.26 -13.09
C ARG A 575 -13.06 21.02 -12.71
N LYS A 576 -11.92 20.51 -13.15
CA LYS A 576 -10.58 21.06 -12.90
C LYS A 576 -10.44 22.54 -13.29
N GLU A 577 -11.00 22.91 -14.44
CA GLU A 577 -10.76 24.22 -15.05
C GLU A 577 -11.57 25.36 -14.41
N ASP A 578 -12.62 25.06 -13.65
CA ASP A 578 -13.49 26.04 -13.00
C ASP A 578 -12.90 26.55 -11.67
N ARG A 579 -11.60 26.90 -11.69
CA ARG A 579 -10.82 27.28 -10.50
C ARG A 579 -11.44 28.42 -9.68
N GLN A 580 -12.07 29.40 -10.35
CA GLN A 580 -12.77 30.49 -9.65
C GLN A 580 -13.94 29.96 -8.82
N GLN A 581 -14.70 29.01 -9.36
CA GLN A 581 -15.83 28.41 -8.67
C GLN A 581 -15.38 27.47 -7.56
N TRP A 582 -14.25 26.76 -7.72
CA TRP A 582 -13.56 26.04 -6.64
C TRP A 582 -13.21 26.95 -5.46
N ASN A 583 -12.64 28.13 -5.71
CA ASN A 583 -12.39 29.12 -4.65
C ASN A 583 -13.70 29.57 -3.98
N ASN A 584 -14.73 29.89 -4.77
CA ASN A 584 -16.02 30.35 -4.26
C ASN A 584 -16.68 29.30 -3.34
N ILE A 585 -16.69 28.02 -3.74
CA ILE A 585 -17.28 26.93 -2.94
C ILE A 585 -16.44 26.62 -1.69
N CYS A 586 -15.10 26.71 -1.76
CA CYS A 586 -14.23 26.57 -0.58
C CYS A 586 -14.52 27.66 0.46
N CYS A 587 -14.58 28.93 0.05
CA CYS A 587 -14.90 30.03 0.96
C CYS A 587 -16.33 29.92 1.54
N ALA A 588 -17.27 29.33 0.81
CA ALA A 588 -18.66 29.19 1.27
C ALA A 588 -18.91 27.97 2.18
N LEU A 589 -18.18 26.86 1.99
CA LEU A 589 -18.49 25.56 2.61
C LEU A 589 -17.34 24.88 3.34
N GLY A 590 -16.09 25.32 3.18
CA GLY A 590 -14.91 24.59 3.68
C GLY A 590 -14.92 24.34 5.19
N SER A 591 -15.47 25.27 5.98
CA SER A 591 -15.64 25.15 7.44
C SER A 591 -16.74 24.17 7.90
N LYS A 592 -17.50 23.59 6.97
CA LYS A 592 -18.58 22.61 7.23
C LYS A 592 -18.41 21.30 6.47
N CYS A 593 -17.69 21.30 5.35
CA CYS A 593 -17.64 20.21 4.39
C CYS A 593 -16.28 20.17 3.71
N TYR A 594 -15.60 19.02 3.72
CA TYR A 594 -14.37 18.82 2.96
C TYR A 594 -14.66 18.83 1.47
N LEU A 595 -13.98 19.70 0.73
CA LEU A 595 -14.05 19.72 -0.73
C LEU A 595 -12.81 19.01 -1.26
N ILE A 596 -13.01 17.90 -1.97
CA ILE A 596 -11.96 16.95 -2.31
C ILE A 596 -11.80 16.91 -3.83
N ALA A 597 -10.56 17.07 -4.31
CA ALA A 597 -10.21 16.91 -5.71
C ALA A 597 -9.70 15.47 -5.96
N GLU A 598 -10.36 14.75 -6.87
CA GLU A 598 -9.96 13.40 -7.31
C GLU A 598 -9.47 13.46 -8.76
N ASP A 599 -10.37 13.64 -9.72
CA ASP A 599 -10.04 13.87 -11.14
C ASP A 599 -9.83 15.37 -11.42
N ALA A 600 -10.31 16.26 -10.55
CA ALA A 600 -9.93 17.68 -10.58
C ALA A 600 -8.48 17.93 -10.11
N ALA A 601 -7.85 16.96 -9.44
CA ALA A 601 -6.44 17.01 -9.10
C ALA A 601 -5.57 16.51 -10.27
N THR A 602 -4.42 17.14 -10.46
CA THR A 602 -3.47 16.66 -11.47
C THR A 602 -2.79 15.36 -11.02
N ASN A 603 -2.66 14.38 -11.92
CA ASN A 603 -1.89 13.16 -11.67
C ASN A 603 -0.47 13.48 -11.13
N ILE A 604 -0.06 12.75 -10.08
CA ILE A 604 1.20 12.95 -9.33
C ILE A 604 2.43 13.12 -10.25
N SER A 605 2.49 12.37 -11.36
CA SER A 605 3.61 12.40 -12.30
C SER A 605 3.79 13.73 -13.04
N LYS A 606 2.72 14.50 -13.28
CA LYS A 606 2.76 15.77 -14.03
C LYS A 606 3.19 16.94 -13.13
N ILE A 607 2.82 16.89 -11.86
CA ILE A 607 3.19 17.88 -10.83
C ILE A 607 4.71 18.02 -10.69
N LYS A 608 5.45 16.92 -10.84
CA LYS A 608 6.93 16.91 -10.80
C LYS A 608 7.61 17.62 -11.97
N ILE A 609 6.92 17.77 -13.11
CA ILE A 609 7.49 18.34 -14.33
C ILE A 609 7.34 19.86 -14.32
N ASP A 610 6.15 20.35 -13.96
CA ASP A 610 5.82 21.77 -14.07
C ASP A 610 6.24 22.61 -12.84
N GLN A 611 6.67 21.97 -11.74
CA GLN A 611 6.95 22.57 -10.42
C GLN A 611 5.80 23.41 -9.83
N ASN A 612 4.65 23.40 -10.47
CA ASN A 612 3.52 24.26 -10.16
C ASN A 612 2.29 23.37 -9.90
N MET A 613 1.70 23.51 -8.71
CA MET A 613 0.55 22.70 -8.30
C MET A 613 -0.69 23.10 -9.11
N ASN A 614 -0.95 22.40 -10.22
CA ASN A 614 -2.23 22.50 -10.93
C ASN A 614 -3.30 21.67 -10.18
N VAL A 615 -3.56 22.07 -8.94
CA VAL A 615 -4.62 21.57 -8.05
C VAL A 615 -5.49 22.79 -7.72
N PRO A 616 -6.82 22.71 -7.85
CA PRO A 616 -7.69 23.80 -7.41
C PRO A 616 -7.59 24.00 -5.89
N MET A 617 -7.96 25.19 -5.41
CA MET A 617 -8.19 25.40 -3.98
C MET A 617 -9.21 24.38 -3.49
N CYS A 618 -8.83 23.57 -2.50
CA CYS A 618 -9.64 22.47 -1.99
C CYS A 618 -9.21 22.13 -0.56
N SER A 619 -9.96 21.26 0.12
CA SER A 619 -9.57 20.72 1.44
C SER A 619 -8.57 19.58 1.33
N GLY A 620 -8.62 18.78 0.26
CA GLY A 620 -7.79 17.60 0.11
C GLY A 620 -7.78 16.96 -1.27
N VAL A 621 -6.84 16.04 -1.46
CA VAL A 621 -6.53 15.43 -2.75
C VAL A 621 -6.53 13.91 -2.66
N VAL A 622 -7.17 13.24 -3.63
CA VAL A 622 -7.16 11.78 -3.77
C VAL A 622 -5.96 11.32 -4.58
N LEU A 623 -5.10 10.50 -3.98
CA LEU A 623 -3.92 9.91 -4.60
C LEU A 623 -4.23 8.49 -5.06
N LYS A 624 -3.98 8.20 -6.34
CA LYS A 624 -4.13 6.87 -6.93
C LYS A 624 -2.73 6.29 -7.23
N TYR A 625 -2.42 5.10 -6.71
CA TYR A 625 -1.16 4.42 -6.99
C TYR A 625 -1.29 3.55 -8.26
N ILE A 626 -0.98 4.16 -9.40
CA ILE A 626 -1.19 3.59 -10.75
C ILE A 626 -0.01 3.91 -11.68
N ASN A 627 0.14 3.12 -12.75
CA ASN A 627 1.05 3.36 -13.86
C ASN A 627 2.50 3.68 -13.41
N GLN A 628 3.02 4.87 -13.77
CA GLN A 628 4.38 5.32 -13.48
C GLN A 628 4.60 5.88 -12.06
N THR A 629 3.57 5.96 -11.21
CA THR A 629 3.69 6.53 -9.87
C THR A 629 4.59 5.66 -9.00
N LYS A 630 5.67 6.24 -8.45
CA LYS A 630 6.62 5.54 -7.58
C LYS A 630 6.32 5.81 -6.10
N VAL A 631 6.81 4.96 -5.22
CA VAL A 631 6.66 5.12 -3.77
C VAL A 631 7.28 6.44 -3.29
N SER A 632 8.47 6.79 -3.79
CA SER A 632 9.08 8.11 -3.57
C SER A 632 8.22 9.30 -4.02
N ASP A 633 7.48 9.18 -5.13
CA ASP A 633 6.62 10.28 -5.60
C ASP A 633 5.45 10.50 -4.64
N LEU A 634 4.88 9.44 -4.04
CA LEU A 634 3.86 9.58 -3.00
C LEU A 634 4.42 10.22 -1.72
N ILE A 635 5.62 9.84 -1.30
CA ILE A 635 6.27 10.41 -0.11
C ILE A 635 6.49 11.92 -0.30
N GLU A 636 7.07 12.30 -1.43
CA GLU A 636 7.31 13.70 -1.79
C GLU A 636 6.01 14.49 -1.91
N PHE A 637 5.01 13.93 -2.62
CA PHE A 637 3.74 14.63 -2.83
C PHE A 637 2.94 14.81 -1.53
N THR A 638 2.90 13.81 -0.66
CA THR A 638 2.24 13.96 0.65
C THR A 638 2.96 14.98 1.52
N GLY A 639 4.29 15.06 1.50
CA GLY A 639 5.04 16.12 2.18
C GLY A 639 4.70 17.54 1.68
N LEU A 640 4.42 17.69 0.39
CA LEU A 640 3.97 18.95 -0.20
C LEU A 640 2.53 19.30 0.21
N LEU A 641 1.62 18.32 0.24
CA LEU A 641 0.24 18.52 0.73
C LEU A 641 0.20 18.87 2.22
N ASP A 642 0.98 18.16 3.05
CA ASP A 642 1.12 18.41 4.49
C ASP A 642 1.58 19.86 4.75
N GLY A 643 2.55 20.34 3.96
CA GLY A 643 3.03 21.73 4.02
C GLY A 643 2.01 22.80 3.60
N GLN A 644 1.02 22.43 2.79
CA GLN A 644 -0.08 23.30 2.34
C GLN A 644 -1.36 23.13 3.17
N ARG A 645 -1.34 22.33 4.26
CA ARG A 645 -2.52 21.96 5.07
C ARG A 645 -3.63 21.23 4.28
N HIS A 646 -3.32 20.70 3.09
CA HIS A 646 -4.22 19.85 2.33
C HIS A 646 -4.27 18.44 2.94
N ILE A 647 -5.46 17.89 3.13
CA ILE A 647 -5.58 16.50 3.60
C ILE A 647 -5.27 15.52 2.47
N THR A 648 -4.44 14.51 2.76
CA THR A 648 -4.17 13.40 1.85
C THR A 648 -5.27 12.33 1.96
N ILE A 649 -5.83 11.90 0.83
CA ILE A 649 -6.70 10.72 0.71
C ILE A 649 -6.02 9.71 -0.22
N LEU A 650 -5.98 8.42 0.14
CA LEU A 650 -5.53 7.36 -0.80
C LEU A 650 -6.75 6.68 -1.41
N GLY A 651 -6.81 6.63 -2.74
CA GLY A 651 -7.95 6.12 -3.51
C GLY A 651 -7.63 4.86 -4.32
N SER A 652 -8.49 3.86 -4.21
CA SER A 652 -8.53 2.72 -5.12
C SER A 652 -9.10 3.13 -6.48
N PRO A 653 -8.45 2.84 -7.62
CA PRO A 653 -9.07 3.00 -8.95
C PRO A 653 -10.22 2.00 -9.17
N ASP A 654 -10.88 2.08 -10.31
CA ASP A 654 -11.99 1.19 -10.66
C ASP A 654 -11.50 -0.26 -10.91
N GLY A 655 -10.38 -0.40 -11.63
CA GLY A 655 -9.70 -1.67 -11.93
C GLY A 655 -8.76 -2.15 -10.82
N GLU A 656 -9.31 -2.49 -9.65
CA GLU A 656 -8.52 -2.90 -8.49
C GLU A 656 -7.94 -4.32 -8.55
N SER A 657 -6.76 -4.51 -7.95
CA SER A 657 -6.11 -5.80 -7.78
C SER A 657 -6.36 -6.40 -6.39
N SER A 658 -6.04 -7.68 -6.19
CA SER A 658 -6.09 -8.30 -4.85
C SER A 658 -4.90 -7.96 -3.95
N ASP A 659 -3.98 -7.09 -4.39
CA ASP A 659 -2.93 -6.55 -3.55
C ASP A 659 -3.51 -5.56 -2.52
N ASP A 660 -3.05 -5.63 -1.28
CA ASP A 660 -3.50 -4.84 -0.15
C ASP A 660 -2.55 -3.70 0.24
N SER A 661 -1.39 -3.58 -0.43
CA SER A 661 -0.34 -2.61 -0.11
C SER A 661 -0.78 -1.14 -0.19
N LEU A 662 -1.87 -0.83 -0.89
CA LEU A 662 -2.47 0.51 -0.89
C LEU A 662 -2.83 0.98 0.54
N VAL A 663 -3.20 0.05 1.41
CA VAL A 663 -3.54 0.32 2.80
C VAL A 663 -2.28 0.62 3.61
N ASP A 664 -1.24 -0.19 3.45
CA ASP A 664 0.06 0.05 4.07
C ASP A 664 0.69 1.37 3.61
N LEU A 665 0.55 1.72 2.32
CA LEU A 665 0.92 3.04 1.79
C LEU A 665 0.12 4.15 2.50
N ALA A 666 -1.21 4.04 2.58
CA ALA A 666 -2.06 5.05 3.22
C ALA A 666 -1.70 5.28 4.70
N VAL A 667 -1.45 4.21 5.46
CA VAL A 667 -1.03 4.29 6.87
C VAL A 667 0.39 4.86 6.99
N GLY A 668 1.34 4.36 6.19
CA GLY A 668 2.73 4.80 6.26
C GLY A 668 2.96 6.25 5.81
N LEU A 669 2.13 6.76 4.89
CA LEU A 669 2.14 8.15 4.46
C LEU A 669 1.40 9.10 5.42
N GLY A 670 0.61 8.57 6.37
CA GLY A 670 -0.20 9.38 7.29
C GLY A 670 -1.46 9.97 6.64
N ALA A 671 -2.09 9.25 5.70
CA ALA A 671 -3.29 9.71 5.02
C ALA A 671 -4.46 9.92 6.00
N ARG A 672 -5.27 10.96 5.77
CA ARG A 672 -6.44 11.31 6.59
C ARG A 672 -7.63 10.38 6.32
N PHE A 673 -7.84 10.06 5.04
CA PHE A 673 -8.90 9.20 4.55
C PHE A 673 -8.38 8.15 3.58
N ILE A 674 -9.13 7.07 3.40
CA ILE A 674 -8.88 6.05 2.38
C ILE A 674 -10.20 5.70 1.68
N LYS A 675 -10.25 5.83 0.35
CA LYS A 675 -11.43 5.55 -0.49
C LYS A 675 -11.22 4.21 -1.18
N LEU A 676 -11.81 3.15 -0.63
CA LEU A 676 -11.59 1.76 -1.09
C LEU A 676 -12.74 1.21 -1.97
N GLY A 677 -13.87 1.88 -2.04
CA GLY A 677 -15.12 1.35 -2.63
C GLY A 677 -16.03 0.72 -1.58
N GLY A 678 -16.91 -0.19 -1.99
CA GLY A 678 -17.86 -0.87 -1.11
C GLY A 678 -17.33 -2.10 -0.40
N LEU A 679 -18.14 -2.65 0.51
CA LEU A 679 -17.81 -3.81 1.37
C LEU A 679 -18.11 -5.17 0.71
N SER A 680 -18.16 -5.21 -0.63
CA SER A 680 -18.32 -6.44 -1.42
C SER A 680 -17.17 -6.60 -2.41
N ARG A 681 -17.00 -7.81 -2.95
CA ARG A 681 -15.92 -8.22 -3.87
C ARG A 681 -14.55 -8.35 -3.18
N GLY A 682 -13.78 -9.35 -3.57
CA GLY A 682 -12.62 -9.82 -2.80
C GLY A 682 -11.44 -8.84 -2.80
N GLU A 683 -11.18 -8.22 -3.95
CA GLU A 683 -10.15 -7.22 -4.20
C GLU A 683 -10.36 -5.88 -3.44
N ARG A 684 -11.61 -5.63 -3.01
CA ARG A 684 -12.01 -4.51 -2.16
C ARG A 684 -11.92 -4.92 -0.68
N VAL A 685 -12.58 -6.04 -0.32
CA VAL A 685 -12.64 -6.56 1.06
C VAL A 685 -11.25 -6.92 1.61
N THR A 686 -10.30 -7.37 0.78
CA THR A 686 -8.92 -7.64 1.22
C THR A 686 -8.23 -6.41 1.81
N LYS A 687 -8.49 -5.22 1.24
CA LYS A 687 -7.95 -3.94 1.73
C LYS A 687 -8.61 -3.53 3.05
N TYR A 688 -9.92 -3.70 3.20
CA TYR A 688 -10.60 -3.52 4.49
C TYR A 688 -10.07 -4.47 5.58
N ASN A 689 -9.82 -5.74 5.24
CA ASN A 689 -9.23 -6.72 6.16
C ASN A 689 -7.80 -6.33 6.55
N ARG A 690 -6.98 -5.83 5.62
CA ARG A 690 -5.63 -5.35 5.93
C ARG A 690 -5.67 -4.13 6.84
N LEU A 691 -6.60 -3.20 6.64
CA LEU A 691 -6.78 -2.02 7.50
C LEU A 691 -7.13 -2.42 8.95
N LEU A 692 -8.02 -3.41 9.12
CA LEU A 692 -8.33 -4.00 10.43
C LEU A 692 -7.15 -4.74 11.06
N ALA A 693 -6.35 -5.46 10.26
CA ALA A 693 -5.15 -6.12 10.76
C ALA A 693 -4.11 -5.10 11.28
N ILE A 694 -3.92 -3.96 10.58
CA ILE A 694 -3.03 -2.89 11.03
C ILE A 694 -3.57 -2.22 12.30
N GLU A 695 -4.90 -2.07 12.46
CA GLU A 695 -5.51 -1.61 13.73
C GLU A 695 -5.10 -2.51 14.91
N GLU A 696 -5.20 -3.83 14.74
CA GLU A 696 -4.82 -4.82 15.75
C GLU A 696 -3.30 -4.84 16.01
N GLU A 697 -2.46 -4.67 14.98
CA GLU A 697 -1.00 -4.55 15.11
C GLU A 697 -0.58 -3.28 15.89
N LEU A 698 -1.09 -2.11 15.52
CA LEU A 698 -0.74 -0.83 16.17
C LEU A 698 -1.27 -0.75 17.60
N ALA A 699 -2.47 -1.27 17.86
CA ALA A 699 -3.03 -1.35 19.21
C ALA A 699 -2.19 -2.26 20.13
N LYS A 700 -1.74 -3.42 19.62
CA LYS A 700 -0.85 -4.34 20.34
C LYS A 700 0.50 -3.69 20.68
N ASN A 701 1.04 -2.90 19.76
CA ASN A 701 2.31 -2.20 19.93
C ASN A 701 2.18 -0.89 20.73
N ARG A 702 0.96 -0.45 21.07
CA ARG A 702 0.63 0.82 21.75
C ARG A 702 1.11 2.06 21.00
N THR A 703 1.19 1.99 19.68
CA THR A 703 1.56 3.10 18.79
C THR A 703 0.35 3.74 18.10
N LEU A 704 -0.86 3.17 18.27
CA LEU A 704 -2.08 3.74 17.71
C LEU A 704 -2.50 5.02 18.45
N ARG A 705 -2.54 6.15 17.73
CA ARG A 705 -3.10 7.42 18.22
C ARG A 705 -4.59 7.52 17.91
N SER A 706 -5.40 7.89 18.90
CA SER A 706 -6.78 8.31 18.67
C SER A 706 -6.79 9.64 17.92
N GLU A 707 -7.42 9.68 16.75
CA GLU A 707 -7.65 10.93 16.03
C GLU A 707 -8.62 11.85 16.79
N ALA A 708 -8.46 13.16 16.58
CA ALA A 708 -9.46 14.14 16.94
C ALA A 708 -10.72 14.01 16.05
N ASN A 709 -11.77 14.76 16.41
CA ASN A 709 -12.98 14.91 15.61
C ASN A 709 -12.66 15.52 14.22
N PHE A 710 -13.67 15.60 13.35
CA PHE A 710 -13.51 16.28 12.05
C PHE A 710 -13.16 17.76 12.25
N GLU A 711 -11.89 18.11 12.02
CA GLU A 711 -11.42 19.48 11.91
C GLU A 711 -11.51 19.89 10.44
N PHE A 712 -12.38 20.85 10.15
CA PHE A 712 -12.60 21.39 8.82
C PHE A 712 -11.66 22.60 8.59
N PRO A 713 -10.99 22.70 7.44
CA PRO A 713 -10.14 23.86 7.14
C PRO A 713 -11.00 25.10 6.93
N ASP A 714 -10.67 26.18 7.65
CA ASP A 714 -11.26 27.49 7.40
C ASP A 714 -10.41 28.25 6.37
N PHE A 715 -10.99 28.51 5.20
CA PHE A 715 -10.34 29.21 4.10
C PHE A 715 -10.55 30.74 4.14
N ALA A 716 -11.38 31.25 5.07
CA ALA A 716 -11.74 32.66 5.10
C ALA A 716 -10.57 33.59 5.51
N GLU A 717 -9.55 33.07 6.20
CA GLU A 717 -8.37 33.86 6.59
C GLU A 717 -7.40 34.12 5.42
N GLU A 718 -7.35 33.24 4.42
CA GLU A 718 -6.38 33.36 3.31
C GLU A 718 -6.78 34.40 2.25
N THR A 719 -8.03 34.91 2.29
CA THR A 719 -8.58 35.75 1.21
C THR A 719 -8.35 37.26 1.39
N GLN A 720 -7.48 37.72 2.30
CA GLN A 720 -7.13 39.16 2.41
C GLN A 720 -6.05 39.57 1.40
N PRO A 721 -6.35 40.44 0.42
CA PRO A 721 -5.34 40.96 -0.49
C PRO A 721 -4.59 42.14 0.14
N GLY A 722 -3.28 41.97 0.35
CA GLY A 722 -2.37 43.11 0.53
C GLY A 722 -1.69 43.25 1.90
N LYS A 723 -0.63 42.46 2.11
CA LYS A 723 0.64 43.02 2.59
C LYS A 723 1.77 42.53 1.69
N GLU A 724 2.08 43.33 0.68
CA GLU A 724 3.34 43.19 -0.04
C GLU A 724 4.48 43.33 0.96
N ALA A 725 5.40 42.36 0.97
CA ALA A 725 6.69 42.54 1.62
C ALA A 725 7.49 43.51 0.75
N SER A 726 7.48 44.80 1.12
CA SER A 726 8.17 45.84 0.38
C SER A 726 9.68 45.60 0.35
N ASP A 727 10.25 45.50 -0.84
CA ASP A 727 11.70 45.52 -1.05
C ASP A 727 12.29 46.80 -0.43
N ILE A 728 13.12 46.64 0.60
CA ILE A 728 13.99 47.70 1.10
C ILE A 728 15.43 47.27 0.89
N ILE A 729 16.02 47.81 -0.18
CA ILE A 729 17.44 47.70 -0.50
C ILE A 729 18.25 48.47 0.56
N PRO A 730 19.19 47.84 1.29
CA PRO A 730 20.17 48.57 2.10
C PRO A 730 21.32 49.08 1.21
N PRO A 731 21.90 50.27 1.50
CA PRO A 731 23.00 50.84 0.72
C PRO A 731 24.36 50.16 1.01
N PRO A 732 25.37 50.34 0.15
CA PRO A 732 26.66 49.63 0.27
C PRO A 732 27.78 50.44 0.94
N GLU A 733 28.31 49.93 2.05
CA GLU A 733 29.62 50.30 2.64
C GLU A 733 30.29 49.00 3.12
N GLN A 734 31.37 48.54 2.49
CA GLN A 734 32.80 48.82 2.71
C GLN A 734 33.45 48.18 3.96
N ASP A 735 34.62 47.59 3.70
CA ASP A 735 35.48 46.72 4.52
C ASP A 735 35.61 46.96 6.04
N SER A 736 35.65 45.88 6.83
CA SER A 736 36.80 45.58 7.71
C SER A 736 36.72 44.19 8.41
N LEU A 737 37.89 43.72 8.91
CA LEU A 737 38.18 42.38 9.42
C LEU A 737 37.54 42.01 10.78
N PRO A 738 37.42 40.70 11.13
CA PRO A 738 36.72 40.24 12.32
C PRO A 738 37.60 40.10 13.58
N PRO A 739 37.04 40.30 14.78
CA PRO A 739 37.66 39.84 16.04
C PRO A 739 36.84 38.74 16.75
N GLN A 740 37.53 37.60 16.96
CA GLN A 740 37.63 36.77 18.18
C GLN A 740 36.45 36.67 19.19
N LEU A 741 36.18 35.42 19.60
CA LEU A 741 35.25 35.05 20.68
C LEU A 741 35.62 35.69 22.03
N SER A 742 34.60 36.03 22.83
CA SER A 742 34.70 36.08 24.30
C SER A 742 33.37 35.66 24.96
N GLN A 743 33.47 35.08 26.15
CA GLN A 743 32.37 34.44 26.91
C GLN A 743 31.55 35.45 27.75
N PRO A 744 30.34 35.07 28.22
CA PRO A 744 29.39 36.03 28.80
C PRO A 744 29.68 36.38 30.26
N ALA A 745 29.30 37.60 30.66
CA ALA A 745 29.34 38.08 32.05
C ALA A 745 27.91 38.23 32.62
N LEU A 746 27.72 37.75 33.85
CA LEU A 746 26.48 37.88 34.62
C LEU A 746 26.48 39.17 35.48
N GLN A 747 25.29 39.54 35.96
CA GLN A 747 24.99 40.86 36.53
C GLN A 747 25.67 41.17 37.88
N VAL A 748 25.85 42.47 38.12
CA VAL A 748 26.48 43.06 39.31
C VAL A 748 25.45 43.30 40.42
N HIS A 749 25.80 42.98 41.67
CA HIS A 749 25.24 43.66 42.85
C HIS A 749 26.24 43.79 44.01
N SER A 750 26.55 45.05 44.35
CA SER A 750 26.89 45.63 45.68
C SER A 750 27.62 44.81 46.76
N LEU A 751 28.84 45.30 47.09
CA LEU A 751 29.64 45.11 48.32
C LEU A 751 29.06 45.94 49.52
N PRO A 752 29.44 45.74 50.82
CA PRO A 752 30.85 45.68 51.28
C PRO A 752 31.26 44.81 52.50
N ALA A 753 32.60 44.68 52.62
CA ALA A 753 33.44 44.52 53.82
C ALA A 753 33.32 43.28 54.75
N GLU A 754 34.34 42.41 54.75
CA GLU A 754 35.40 42.33 55.79
C GLU A 754 36.48 41.26 55.43
N LEU A 755 37.61 41.24 56.16
CA LEU A 755 38.82 40.39 56.01
C LEU A 755 39.12 39.71 57.38
N PRO A 756 40.04 38.71 57.52
CA PRO A 756 40.69 37.83 56.54
C PRO A 756 40.73 36.32 56.98
N ASP A 757 41.63 35.56 56.32
CA ASP A 757 42.44 34.42 56.84
C ASP A 757 42.11 32.95 56.47
N ASN A 758 43.15 32.32 55.87
CA ASN A 758 43.56 30.90 55.91
C ASN A 758 42.60 29.81 55.39
N SER A 759 43.05 28.63 54.91
CA SER A 759 44.30 28.17 54.26
C SER A 759 44.07 26.70 53.83
N THR A 760 44.91 26.13 52.94
CA THR A 760 44.98 24.68 52.57
C THR A 760 43.72 24.04 51.94
N LEU A 761 43.75 23.53 50.70
CA LEU A 761 44.39 22.28 50.22
C LEU A 761 43.87 20.99 50.87
N THR A 762 42.88 20.35 50.23
CA THR A 762 42.98 19.00 49.62
C THR A 762 41.85 18.81 48.62
#